data_AF-A0A6H5G1E9-F1
#
_entry.id   AF-A0A6H5G1E9-F1
#
_cell.length_a   1.000
_cell.length_b   1.000
_cell.length_c   1.000
_cell.angle_alpha   90.00
_cell.angle_beta   90.00
_cell.angle_gamma   90.00
#
_symmetry.space_group_name_H-M   'P 1'
#
loop_
_entity.id
_entity.type
_entity.pdbx_description
1 polymer ?
#
loop_
_entity_poly.entity_id
_entity_poly.type
_entity_poly.pdbx_seq_one_letter_code
_entity_poly.pdbx_strand_id
1 'polypeptide(L)'
;MFECEHCHYQTEFKNNMRKHLLARHVPKPRKPNAKYVRCALCEFDSPTRPDVVKHYFDVHGIKCEVKHINFDSMASFELWKDEIEMNGKAHYVSRRGARSRGNFTYQTYYCHRDGCYEAKGKGKRNVKKMGSIKINGCCPSQINFKSCISTGEVSINFIADHAGHGNDIEKLPIRKAEKKQLAERLAAGETFDKIINNVRETIISNDSLERIHLITRQDLANTVRDFKLNRDVLRRQGIASKVESCISEMEKSGNTVKFYKPQGVNLPENPSLSVTDFVLIFANDEQIELLREYGSDLIWFEGTYGPNRDCFKLTTLLTVDDSKKGVPCCFMLSNRWDTFMMALLTGVIMNAVGGVIQTTAFMSDLTDEYYNGWCTVMPTPMFRLFCSWHVTKIWEEKALQTIPDGDEAAVSFQRLIGIQCHPNEFEFPLLLEAEIDRLKANPSTEEFGNFVESEFSSNVRRWAHCYRKYCRVHTNASLESMHNTLHHVYVGEKKTRRLDKAIAALIKYVQDLLFQQVVSLNQVSASKKSMAIRKRHSSALEMSLDSVTKTTLGWSVACNQFLYFLNVEFGSQKTPYGKHGDIMLDGANPSAEEADEGTEEGVESGVDVVLNHRLCETYAFGDKKSYTLYLKDYMKKLVAKLEETKPDQVDIFKTNMNKVMKDILGRFKDLQFFTGE
;
A
#
# COMPACT_ATOMS: atom_id res chain seq x y z
N MET A 1 -11.49 69.42 48.91
CA MET A 1 -11.06 68.04 48.58
C MET A 1 -9.76 68.12 47.81
N PHE A 2 -8.84 67.18 48.04
CA PHE A 2 -7.70 66.95 47.16
C PHE A 2 -8.20 66.16 45.95
N GLU A 3 -7.97 66.67 44.75
CA GLU A 3 -8.34 66.02 43.49
C GLU A 3 -7.08 65.54 42.78
N CYS A 4 -7.13 64.35 42.16
CA CYS A 4 -5.99 63.81 41.46
C CYS A 4 -5.87 64.44 40.08
N GLU A 5 -4.68 64.94 39.75
CA GLU A 5 -4.41 65.59 38.46
C GLU A 5 -4.37 64.60 37.27
N HIS A 6 -4.42 63.30 37.53
CA HIS A 6 -4.25 62.25 36.52
C HIS A 6 -5.48 61.33 36.38
N CYS A 7 -6.48 61.43 37.26
CA CYS A 7 -7.75 60.70 37.15
C CYS A 7 -8.83 61.30 38.06
N HIS A 8 -10.07 60.82 37.97
CA HIS A 8 -11.23 61.36 38.70
C HIS A 8 -11.27 61.07 40.22
N TYR A 9 -10.15 60.68 40.85
CA TYR A 9 -10.12 60.37 42.28
C TYR A 9 -10.04 61.63 43.14
N GLN A 10 -10.88 61.71 44.19
CA GLN A 10 -10.90 62.81 45.15
C GLN A 10 -10.88 62.30 46.60
N THR A 11 -10.26 63.04 47.51
CA THR A 11 -10.24 62.69 48.94
C THR A 11 -10.03 63.92 49.81
N GLU A 12 -10.55 63.94 51.04
CA GLU A 12 -10.34 65.02 52.00
C GLU A 12 -8.98 64.98 52.69
N PHE A 13 -8.29 63.84 52.64
CA PHE A 13 -7.03 63.62 53.37
C PHE A 13 -5.82 63.57 52.45
N LYS A 14 -4.84 64.47 52.69
CA LYS A 14 -3.59 64.56 51.93
C LYS A 14 -2.80 63.23 51.89
N ASN A 15 -2.83 62.46 52.98
CA ASN A 15 -2.18 61.13 53.04
C ASN A 15 -2.85 60.10 52.10
N ASN A 16 -4.17 60.17 51.93
CA ASN A 16 -4.88 59.30 51.00
C ASN A 16 -4.59 59.71 49.55
N MET A 17 -4.47 61.01 49.27
CA MET A 17 -4.03 61.50 47.95
C MET A 17 -2.61 61.02 47.63
N ARG A 18 -1.68 61.09 48.60
CA ARG A 18 -0.32 60.59 48.42
C ARG A 18 -0.27 59.08 48.18
N LYS A 19 -1.06 58.29 48.91
CA LYS A 19 -1.18 56.84 48.68
C LYS A 19 -1.78 56.53 47.31
N HIS A 20 -2.78 57.29 46.88
CA HIS A 20 -3.39 57.20 45.56
C HIS A 20 -2.37 57.46 44.45
N LEU A 21 -1.65 58.59 44.52
CA LEU A 21 -0.58 58.95 43.57
C LEU A 21 0.49 57.85 43.50
N LEU A 22 0.98 57.36 44.66
CA LEU A 22 1.97 56.28 44.72
C LEU A 22 1.48 54.91 44.24
N ALA A 23 0.17 54.67 44.26
CA ALA A 23 -0.42 53.39 43.86
C ALA A 23 -0.87 53.37 42.39
N ARG A 24 -1.26 54.53 41.85
CA ARG A 24 -1.90 54.65 40.53
C ARG A 24 -1.06 55.41 39.50
N HIS A 25 -0.19 56.31 39.93
CA HIS A 25 0.49 57.26 39.03
C HIS A 25 2.02 57.26 39.12
N VAL A 26 2.59 56.73 40.21
CA VAL A 26 4.05 56.54 40.35
C VAL A 26 4.43 55.10 39.97
N PRO A 27 5.22 54.88 38.92
CA PRO A 27 5.74 53.56 38.57
C PRO A 27 6.63 53.04 39.71
N LYS A 28 6.25 51.94 40.35
CA LYS A 28 7.11 51.28 41.33
C LYS A 28 8.23 50.53 40.58
N PRO A 29 9.50 50.63 40.99
CA PRO A 29 10.57 49.83 40.38
C PRO A 29 10.23 48.34 40.52
N ARG A 30 10.30 47.61 39.41
CA ARG A 30 10.04 46.16 39.40
C ARG A 30 11.06 45.46 40.29
N LYS A 31 10.60 44.63 41.23
CA LYS A 31 11.49 43.82 42.06
C LYS A 31 12.22 42.79 41.18
N PRO A 32 13.56 42.72 41.22
CA PRO A 32 14.28 41.67 40.51
C PRO A 32 13.75 40.29 40.92
N ASN A 33 13.46 39.43 39.95
CA ASN A 33 13.00 38.03 40.12
C ASN A 33 11.59 37.81 40.71
N ALA A 34 10.77 38.85 40.95
CA ALA A 34 9.39 38.65 41.35
C ALA A 34 8.50 38.30 40.14
N LYS A 35 7.66 37.25 40.26
CA LYS A 35 6.62 36.96 39.26
C LYS A 35 5.44 37.93 39.47
N TYR A 36 5.13 38.72 38.44
CA TYR A 36 3.98 39.63 38.45
C TYR A 36 2.76 38.95 37.83
N VAL A 37 1.60 39.19 38.43
CA VAL A 37 0.29 38.81 37.94
C VAL A 37 -0.24 39.96 37.09
N ARG A 38 -0.64 39.68 35.85
CA ARG A 38 -1.10 40.70 34.89
C ARG A 38 -2.61 40.74 34.79
N CYS A 39 -3.17 41.94 34.62
CA CYS A 39 -4.53 42.13 34.14
C CYS A 39 -4.66 41.54 32.74
N ALA A 40 -5.82 40.97 32.43
CA ALA A 40 -6.13 40.40 31.12
C ALA A 40 -6.80 41.43 30.18
N LEU A 41 -7.17 42.61 30.69
CA LEU A 41 -7.91 43.65 29.96
C LEU A 41 -7.10 44.92 29.71
N CYS A 42 -5.96 45.10 30.39
CA CYS A 42 -5.06 46.23 30.21
C CYS A 42 -3.63 45.88 30.64
N GLU A 43 -2.72 46.85 30.56
CA GLU A 43 -1.29 46.67 30.87
C GLU A 43 -0.97 46.62 32.38
N PHE A 44 -1.97 46.75 33.25
CA PHE A 44 -1.75 46.73 34.69
C PHE A 44 -1.20 45.37 35.17
N ASP A 45 -0.23 45.42 36.09
CA ASP A 45 0.29 44.23 36.76
C ASP A 45 0.55 44.47 38.26
N SER A 46 0.60 43.40 39.04
CA SER A 46 0.92 43.47 40.47
C SER A 46 1.66 42.22 40.95
N PRO A 47 2.54 42.32 41.98
CA PRO A 47 3.12 41.15 42.65
C PRO A 47 2.09 40.22 43.29
N THR A 48 0.87 40.68 43.58
CA THR A 48 -0.16 39.87 44.24
C THR A 48 -1.44 39.79 43.42
N ARG A 49 -2.07 38.60 43.43
CA ARG A 49 -3.35 38.37 42.77
C ARG A 49 -4.49 39.22 43.37
N PRO A 50 -4.64 39.37 44.69
CA PRO A 50 -5.68 40.23 45.27
C PRO A 50 -5.67 41.67 44.74
N ASP A 51 -4.49 42.24 44.48
CA ASP A 51 -4.40 43.59 43.90
C ASP A 51 -4.94 43.63 42.46
N VAL A 52 -4.69 42.59 41.66
CA VAL A 52 -5.25 42.48 40.30
C VAL A 52 -6.76 42.25 40.33
N VAL A 53 -7.25 41.44 41.28
CA VAL A 53 -8.70 41.24 41.49
C VAL A 53 -9.38 42.55 41.90
N LYS A 54 -8.76 43.33 42.79
CA LYS A 54 -9.25 44.67 43.15
C LYS A 54 -9.23 45.63 41.96
N HIS A 55 -8.17 45.59 41.15
CA HIS A 55 -8.07 46.39 39.93
C HIS A 55 -9.22 46.12 38.94
N TYR A 56 -9.68 44.86 38.82
CA TYR A 56 -10.84 44.53 37.98
C TYR A 56 -12.12 45.26 38.41
N PHE A 57 -12.34 45.43 39.71
CA PHE A 57 -13.46 46.23 40.21
C PHE A 57 -13.22 47.72 39.98
N ASP A 58 -12.07 48.24 40.44
CA ASP A 58 -11.78 49.69 40.46
C ASP A 58 -11.68 50.31 39.06
N VAL A 59 -11.24 49.55 38.04
CA VAL A 59 -10.94 50.07 36.69
C VAL A 59 -11.87 49.49 35.63
N HIS A 60 -12.26 48.22 35.76
CA HIS A 60 -13.07 47.53 34.75
C HIS A 60 -14.53 47.29 35.20
N GLY A 61 -14.90 47.69 36.42
CA GLY A 61 -16.26 47.53 36.94
C GLY A 61 -16.69 46.08 37.20
N ILE A 62 -15.76 45.11 37.17
CA ILE A 62 -16.06 43.69 37.34
C ILE A 62 -16.12 43.37 38.83
N LYS A 63 -17.33 43.15 39.34
CA LYS A 63 -17.63 42.85 40.75
C LYS A 63 -17.22 41.42 41.08
N CYS A 64 -15.94 41.22 41.43
CA CYS A 64 -15.38 39.91 41.81
C CYS A 64 -15.81 39.50 43.23
N GLU A 65 -17.10 39.30 43.46
CA GLU A 65 -17.65 39.02 44.79
C GLU A 65 -17.25 37.63 45.30
N VAL A 66 -16.93 37.55 46.59
CA VAL A 66 -16.57 36.30 47.25
C VAL A 66 -17.81 35.69 47.90
N LYS A 67 -18.22 34.53 47.40
CA LYS A 67 -19.32 33.73 47.96
C LYS A 67 -18.77 32.66 48.89
N HIS A 68 -19.32 32.58 50.10
CA HIS A 68 -18.98 31.55 51.09
C HIS A 68 -20.02 30.42 51.02
N ILE A 69 -19.58 29.19 50.79
CA ILE A 69 -20.46 28.02 50.66
C ILE A 69 -19.89 26.87 51.49
N ASN A 70 -20.76 26.17 52.22
CA ASN A 70 -20.41 25.00 53.01
C ASN A 70 -21.10 23.75 52.44
N PHE A 71 -20.41 22.62 52.52
CA PHE A 71 -20.89 21.32 52.11
C PHE A 71 -20.64 20.31 53.23
N ASP A 72 -21.55 19.35 53.36
CA ASP A 72 -21.47 18.26 54.33
C ASP A 72 -20.35 17.26 54.02
N SER A 73 -19.91 17.20 52.76
CA SER A 73 -18.98 16.18 52.28
C SER A 73 -18.21 16.63 51.05
N MET A 74 -17.15 15.88 50.73
CA MET A 74 -16.42 16.04 49.48
C MET A 74 -17.29 15.73 48.25
N ALA A 75 -18.22 14.78 48.36
CA ALA A 75 -19.06 14.36 47.25
C ALA A 75 -20.04 15.46 46.82
N SER A 76 -20.69 16.13 47.78
CA SER A 76 -21.58 17.26 47.49
C SER A 76 -20.84 18.47 46.93
N PHE A 77 -19.60 18.71 47.37
CA PHE A 77 -18.72 19.71 46.74
C PHE A 77 -18.40 19.37 45.27
N GLU A 78 -18.06 18.11 44.94
CA GLU A 78 -17.76 17.71 43.56
C GLU A 78 -19.00 17.83 42.65
N LEU A 79 -20.19 17.45 43.14
CA LEU A 79 -21.45 17.64 42.42
C LEU A 79 -21.72 19.13 42.12
N TRP A 80 -21.58 19.98 43.13
CA TRP A 80 -21.72 21.43 42.97
C TRP A 80 -20.69 21.98 41.99
N LYS A 81 -19.43 21.53 42.07
CA LYS A 81 -18.36 21.97 41.19
C LYS A 81 -18.65 21.58 39.73
N ASP A 82 -19.14 20.37 39.49
CA ASP A 82 -19.53 19.92 38.15
C ASP A 82 -20.71 20.74 37.60
N GLU A 83 -21.70 21.07 38.45
CA GLU A 83 -22.84 21.91 38.07
C GLU A 83 -22.42 23.33 37.67
N ILE A 84 -21.56 24.00 38.46
CA ILE A 84 -21.10 25.35 38.11
C ILE A 84 -20.18 25.36 36.87
N GLU A 85 -19.42 24.29 36.63
CA GLU A 85 -18.60 24.15 35.41
C GLU A 85 -19.50 23.98 34.18
N MET A 86 -20.59 23.23 34.32
CA MET A 86 -21.62 23.06 33.28
C MET A 86 -22.33 24.38 32.97
N ASN A 87 -22.89 25.03 33.98
CA ASN A 87 -23.70 26.24 33.81
C ASN A 87 -22.83 27.46 33.44
N GLY A 88 -21.65 27.58 34.06
CA GLY A 88 -20.73 28.69 33.85
C GLY A 88 -19.82 28.55 32.63
N LYS A 89 -19.93 27.44 31.85
CA LYS A 89 -19.05 27.14 30.71
C LYS A 89 -17.56 27.37 31.04
N ALA A 90 -17.17 26.93 32.23
CA ALA A 90 -15.84 27.09 32.79
C ALA A 90 -15.31 25.75 33.29
N HIS A 91 -14.02 25.70 33.58
CA HIS A 91 -13.40 24.52 34.19
C HIS A 91 -12.36 24.99 35.21
N TYR A 92 -12.34 24.36 36.39
CA TYR A 92 -11.50 24.75 37.51
C TYR A 92 -10.40 23.73 37.75
N VAL A 93 -9.15 24.18 37.64
CA VAL A 93 -7.95 23.33 37.74
C VAL A 93 -7.08 23.78 38.91
N SER A 94 -6.48 22.81 39.59
CA SER A 94 -5.49 23.09 40.63
C SER A 94 -4.08 23.09 40.06
N ARG A 95 -3.29 24.13 40.38
CA ARG A 95 -1.89 24.26 39.93
C ARG A 95 -0.89 23.54 40.83
N ARG A 96 -1.29 23.21 42.05
CA ARG A 96 -0.48 22.60 43.10
C ARG A 96 -1.34 21.53 43.78
N GLY A 97 -0.70 20.48 44.31
CA GLY A 97 -1.41 19.49 45.12
C GLY A 97 -2.03 20.13 46.37
N ALA A 98 -3.01 19.43 46.95
CA ALA A 98 -3.61 19.81 48.21
C ALA A 98 -2.55 19.90 49.32
N ARG A 99 -2.75 20.83 50.25
CA ARG A 99 -1.83 21.07 51.37
C ARG A 99 -2.56 20.83 52.67
N SER A 100 -2.06 19.91 53.47
CA SER A 100 -2.61 19.63 54.80
C SER A 100 -1.88 20.46 55.85
N ARG A 101 -2.64 21.06 56.76
CA ARG A 101 -2.12 21.79 57.93
C ARG A 101 -3.03 21.50 59.12
N GLY A 102 -2.53 20.71 60.07
CA GLY A 102 -3.34 20.21 61.18
C GLY A 102 -4.51 19.37 60.68
N ASN A 103 -5.71 19.59 61.24
CA ASN A 103 -6.93 18.87 60.88
C ASN A 103 -7.60 19.36 59.58
N PHE A 104 -6.93 20.19 58.78
CA PHE A 104 -7.51 20.79 57.58
C PHE A 104 -6.67 20.56 56.34
N THR A 105 -7.35 20.34 55.21
CA THR A 105 -6.76 20.28 53.88
C THR A 105 -7.20 21.48 53.07
N TYR A 106 -6.24 22.17 52.45
CA TYR A 106 -6.45 23.37 51.66
C TYR A 106 -6.08 23.11 50.20
N GLN A 107 -6.89 23.62 49.29
CA GLN A 107 -6.62 23.57 47.86
C GLN A 107 -7.20 24.80 47.18
N THR A 108 -6.52 25.30 46.14
CA THR A 108 -7.08 26.36 45.31
C THR A 108 -7.26 25.84 43.90
N TYR A 109 -8.46 26.06 43.35
CA TYR A 109 -8.78 25.83 41.97
C TYR A 109 -8.94 27.17 41.26
N TYR A 110 -8.35 27.28 40.08
CA TYR A 110 -8.40 28.48 39.25
C TYR A 110 -9.11 28.15 37.96
N CYS A 111 -9.78 29.13 37.34
CA CYS A 111 -10.24 28.98 35.97
C CYS A 111 -9.10 28.43 35.07
N HIS A 112 -9.40 27.44 34.23
CA HIS A 112 -8.43 26.82 33.33
C HIS A 112 -7.77 27.81 32.37
N ARG A 113 -8.45 28.92 32.05
CA ARG A 113 -7.94 30.03 31.24
C ARG A 113 -6.95 30.93 32.00
N ASP A 114 -6.95 30.92 33.34
CA ASP A 114 -6.11 31.77 34.19
C ASP A 114 -4.61 31.51 33.99
N GLY A 115 -3.85 32.60 33.79
CA GLY A 115 -2.39 32.64 33.78
C GLY A 115 -1.78 32.95 32.42
N CYS A 116 -0.44 32.86 32.36
CA CYS A 116 0.35 33.01 31.14
C CYS A 116 0.80 31.66 30.59
N TYR A 117 0.90 31.57 29.27
CA TYR A 117 1.52 30.43 28.62
C TYR A 117 3.03 30.45 28.87
N GLU A 118 3.57 29.38 29.44
CA GLU A 118 5.00 29.16 29.57
C GLU A 118 5.39 28.01 28.62
N ALA A 119 6.22 28.30 27.60
CA ALA A 119 6.70 27.28 26.68
C ALA A 119 7.63 26.29 27.40
N LYS A 120 7.39 24.98 27.24
CA LYS A 120 8.24 23.92 27.79
C LYS A 120 8.85 23.11 26.65
N GLY A 121 10.18 23.20 26.46
CA GLY A 121 10.96 22.41 25.48
C GLY A 121 11.82 23.24 24.51
N LYS A 122 12.66 22.55 23.70
CA LYS A 122 13.62 23.15 22.74
C LYS A 122 13.00 23.72 21.45
N GLY A 123 11.73 24.13 21.45
CA GLY A 123 11.11 24.90 20.36
C GLY A 123 10.81 24.20 19.02
N LYS A 124 11.01 22.88 18.86
CA LYS A 124 10.82 22.17 17.57
C LYS A 124 9.36 21.87 17.14
N ARG A 125 8.35 22.32 17.88
CA ARG A 125 6.93 22.07 17.52
C ARG A 125 6.21 23.38 17.22
N ASN A 126 5.53 23.42 16.08
CA ASN A 126 4.62 24.51 15.72
C ASN A 126 3.55 24.71 16.78
N VAL A 127 3.20 25.96 17.07
CA VAL A 127 2.11 26.32 17.99
C VAL A 127 0.81 25.75 17.43
N LYS A 128 -0.03 25.15 18.31
CA LYS A 128 -1.34 24.60 17.89
C LYS A 128 -2.17 25.68 17.20
N LYS A 129 -2.89 25.35 16.12
CA LYS A 129 -3.78 26.26 15.38
C LYS A 129 -4.76 27.04 16.28
N MET A 130 -5.19 26.42 17.39
CA MET A 130 -6.12 27.02 18.35
C MET A 130 -5.43 27.93 19.38
N GLY A 131 -4.09 28.02 19.41
CA GLY A 131 -3.36 28.81 20.41
C GLY A 131 -3.37 28.20 21.82
N SER A 132 -2.95 28.99 22.81
CA SER A 132 -2.89 28.58 24.21
C SER A 132 -4.28 28.45 24.84
N ILE A 133 -4.39 27.60 25.87
CA ILE A 133 -5.53 27.62 26.81
C ILE A 133 -5.46 28.86 27.71
N LYS A 134 -4.25 29.38 27.97
CA LYS A 134 -4.05 30.53 28.85
C LYS A 134 -4.32 31.84 28.12
N ILE A 135 -5.01 32.76 28.81
CA ILE A 135 -5.37 34.10 28.28
C ILE A 135 -4.22 35.11 28.38
N ASN A 136 -3.06 34.68 28.87
CA ASN A 136 -1.91 35.56 29.14
C ASN A 136 -2.19 36.69 30.12
N GLY A 137 -3.11 36.42 31.05
CA GLY A 137 -3.56 37.33 32.10
C GLY A 137 -4.26 36.58 33.23
N CYS A 138 -4.63 37.32 34.26
CA CYS A 138 -5.28 36.79 35.46
C CYS A 138 -6.79 36.76 35.26
N CYS A 139 -7.41 35.59 35.22
CA CYS A 139 -8.86 35.48 35.35
C CYS A 139 -9.20 35.46 36.85
N PRO A 140 -10.07 36.35 37.39
CA PRO A 140 -10.35 36.45 38.82
C PRO A 140 -11.07 35.21 39.38
N SER A 141 -11.92 34.57 38.59
CA SER A 141 -12.66 33.35 38.94
C SER A 141 -11.77 32.24 39.54
N GLN A 142 -12.12 31.81 40.75
CA GLN A 142 -11.38 30.83 41.54
C GLN A 142 -12.23 30.24 42.68
N ILE A 143 -11.84 29.06 43.16
CA ILE A 143 -12.40 28.37 44.32
C ILE A 143 -11.26 28.14 45.32
N ASN A 144 -11.35 28.75 46.50
CA ASN A 144 -10.48 28.41 47.62
C ASN A 144 -11.20 27.39 48.50
N PHE A 145 -10.70 26.17 48.48
CA PHE A 145 -11.25 25.00 49.16
C PHE A 145 -10.55 24.77 50.50
N LYS A 146 -11.34 24.43 51.53
CA LYS A 146 -10.89 23.98 52.85
C LYS A 146 -11.78 22.82 53.31
N SER A 147 -11.21 21.65 53.56
CA SER A 147 -11.92 20.52 54.17
C SER A 147 -11.37 20.15 55.54
N CYS A 148 -12.25 19.69 56.43
CA CYS A 148 -11.92 19.14 57.73
C CYS A 148 -11.66 17.63 57.62
N ILE A 149 -10.51 17.15 58.09
CA ILE A 149 -10.13 15.74 57.96
C ILE A 149 -10.98 14.85 58.88
N SER A 150 -11.31 15.33 60.08
CA SER A 150 -12.08 14.55 61.05
C SER A 150 -13.59 14.51 60.79
N THR A 151 -14.17 15.60 60.26
CA THR A 151 -15.64 15.68 60.04
C THR A 151 -16.03 15.44 58.59
N GLY A 152 -15.11 15.58 57.63
CA GLY A 152 -15.40 15.49 56.20
C GLY A 152 -16.07 16.74 55.61
N GLU A 153 -16.44 17.71 56.44
CA GLU A 153 -17.08 18.96 56.02
C GLU A 153 -16.15 19.80 55.14
N VAL A 154 -16.74 20.47 54.14
CA VAL A 154 -16.03 21.31 53.20
C VAL A 154 -16.57 22.74 53.27
N SER A 155 -15.68 23.72 53.28
CA SER A 155 -16.01 25.14 53.15
C SER A 155 -15.22 25.74 52.00
N ILE A 156 -15.86 26.60 51.21
CA ILE A 156 -15.23 27.25 50.07
C ILE A 156 -15.46 28.76 50.06
N ASN A 157 -14.48 29.48 49.50
CA ASN A 157 -14.63 30.87 49.07
C ASN A 157 -14.56 30.90 47.54
N PHE A 158 -15.67 31.23 46.89
CA PHE A 158 -15.85 31.18 45.44
C PHE A 158 -15.99 32.57 44.84
N ILE A 159 -15.20 32.88 43.82
CA ILE A 159 -15.38 34.04 42.94
C ILE A 159 -15.89 33.52 41.61
N ALA A 160 -17.09 33.91 41.20
CA ALA A 160 -17.73 33.42 39.98
C ALA A 160 -17.30 34.21 38.73
N ASP A 161 -17.02 35.50 38.88
CA ASP A 161 -16.80 36.40 37.75
C ASP A 161 -15.49 36.12 37.01
N HIS A 162 -15.59 36.14 35.68
CA HIS A 162 -14.47 35.96 34.76
C HIS A 162 -14.06 37.31 34.13
N ALA A 163 -12.78 37.42 33.76
CA ALA A 163 -12.26 38.61 33.09
C ALA A 163 -11.21 38.21 32.04
N GLY A 164 -11.25 38.88 30.89
CA GLY A 164 -10.32 38.65 29.77
C GLY A 164 -10.65 37.46 28.87
N HIS A 165 -11.78 36.78 29.10
CA HIS A 165 -12.29 35.74 28.18
C HIS A 165 -13.81 35.59 28.31
N GLY A 166 -14.43 35.09 27.24
CA GLY A 166 -15.86 34.76 27.21
C GLY A 166 -16.10 33.27 27.45
N ASN A 167 -17.25 32.82 26.94
CA ASN A 167 -17.65 31.41 26.93
C ASN A 167 -16.94 30.67 25.79
N ASP A 168 -15.64 30.44 25.96
CA ASP A 168 -14.79 29.76 24.97
C ASP A 168 -15.05 28.24 24.99
N ILE A 169 -16.19 27.80 24.46
CA ILE A 169 -16.67 26.41 24.53
C ILE A 169 -15.62 25.44 23.97
N GLU A 170 -14.90 25.81 22.92
CA GLU A 170 -13.83 25.00 22.31
C GLU A 170 -12.59 24.82 23.20
N LYS A 171 -12.42 25.65 24.23
CA LYS A 171 -11.30 25.59 25.19
C LYS A 171 -11.60 24.72 26.40
N LEU A 172 -12.85 24.32 26.58
CA LEU A 172 -13.25 23.42 27.64
C LEU A 172 -12.71 22.01 27.41
N PRO A 173 -12.39 21.25 28.48
CA PRO A 173 -12.16 19.82 28.36
C PRO A 173 -13.48 19.10 28.07
N ILE A 174 -13.39 17.95 27.40
CA ILE A 174 -14.52 17.01 27.33
C ILE A 174 -14.75 16.46 28.74
N ARG A 175 -16.00 16.44 29.20
CA ARG A 175 -16.32 16.02 30.56
C ARG A 175 -15.98 14.55 30.76
N LYS A 176 -15.70 14.17 32.01
CA LYS A 176 -15.33 12.77 32.34
C LYS A 176 -16.42 11.77 31.92
N ALA A 177 -17.69 12.10 32.17
CA ALA A 177 -18.82 11.24 31.80
C ALA A 177 -18.94 11.07 30.28
N GLU A 178 -18.92 12.17 29.53
CA GLU A 178 -18.93 12.16 28.06
C GLU A 178 -17.74 11.39 27.49
N LYS A 179 -16.55 11.60 28.06
CA LYS A 179 -15.34 10.91 27.62
C LYS A 179 -15.42 9.40 27.85
N LYS A 180 -16.10 8.97 28.91
CA LYS A 180 -16.41 7.55 29.17
C LYS A 180 -17.40 7.01 28.13
N GLN A 181 -18.47 7.73 27.82
CA GLN A 181 -19.40 7.34 26.75
C GLN A 181 -18.69 7.23 25.39
N LEU A 182 -17.83 8.19 25.05
CA LEU A 182 -17.00 8.12 23.84
C LEU A 182 -16.09 6.88 23.86
N ALA A 183 -15.49 6.55 25.01
CA ALA A 183 -14.65 5.36 25.15
C ALA A 183 -15.45 4.06 24.99
N GLU A 184 -16.68 3.98 25.51
CA GLU A 184 -17.59 2.84 25.35
C GLU A 184 -17.97 2.64 23.88
N ARG A 185 -18.34 3.72 23.18
CA ARG A 185 -18.65 3.69 21.73
C ARG A 185 -17.44 3.27 20.89
N LEU A 186 -16.25 3.76 21.25
CA LEU A 186 -15.00 3.33 20.63
C LEU A 186 -14.73 1.84 20.91
N ALA A 187 -14.92 1.36 22.14
CA ALA A 187 -14.74 -0.06 22.48
C ALA A 187 -15.74 -0.98 21.76
N ALA A 188 -16.96 -0.49 21.52
CA ALA A 188 -17.98 -1.16 20.71
C ALA A 188 -17.68 -1.13 19.19
N GLY A 189 -16.66 -0.40 18.77
CA GLY A 189 -16.14 -0.40 17.40
C GLY A 189 -16.73 0.64 16.47
N GLU A 190 -17.40 1.66 17.00
CA GLU A 190 -17.83 2.78 16.18
C GLU A 190 -16.63 3.58 15.64
N THR A 191 -16.73 4.01 14.39
CA THR A 191 -15.66 4.79 13.75
C THR A 191 -15.63 6.22 14.25
N PHE A 192 -14.47 6.89 14.11
CA PHE A 192 -14.34 8.30 14.51
C PHE A 192 -15.35 9.21 13.80
N ASP A 193 -15.58 8.98 12.50
CA ASP A 193 -16.53 9.78 11.72
C ASP A 193 -17.97 9.54 12.18
N LYS A 194 -18.36 8.29 12.42
CA LYS A 194 -19.69 7.95 12.95
C LYS A 194 -19.92 8.59 14.33
N ILE A 195 -18.93 8.52 15.21
CA ILE A 195 -19.03 9.15 16.54
C ILE A 195 -19.17 10.67 16.39
N ILE A 196 -18.35 11.31 15.57
CA ILE A 196 -18.39 12.76 15.34
C ILE A 196 -19.75 13.19 14.75
N ASN A 197 -20.25 12.47 13.74
CA ASN A 197 -21.51 12.81 13.07
C ASN A 197 -22.70 12.61 14.02
N ASN A 198 -22.80 11.46 14.68
CA ASN A 198 -23.90 11.20 15.63
C ASN A 198 -23.90 12.21 16.78
N VAL A 199 -22.73 12.59 17.30
CA VAL A 199 -22.63 13.63 18.33
C VAL A 199 -23.04 15.00 17.78
N ARG A 200 -22.79 15.31 16.50
CA ARG A 200 -23.25 16.58 15.91
C ARG A 200 -24.74 16.58 15.60
N GLU A 201 -25.32 15.44 15.27
CA GLU A 201 -26.76 15.31 15.04
C GLU A 201 -27.58 15.60 16.29
N THR A 202 -27.04 15.39 17.50
CA THR A 202 -27.72 15.77 18.75
C THR A 202 -27.90 17.28 18.93
N ILE A 203 -27.23 18.12 18.13
CA ILE A 203 -27.47 19.57 18.13
C ILE A 203 -28.89 19.87 17.66
N ILE A 204 -29.39 19.10 16.68
CA ILE A 204 -30.71 19.30 16.07
C ILE A 204 -31.82 19.12 17.11
N SER A 205 -31.60 18.27 18.12
CA SER A 205 -32.59 18.01 19.18
C SER A 205 -32.46 18.91 20.42
N ASN A 206 -31.27 19.44 20.73
CA ASN A 206 -31.00 20.14 22.01
C ASN A 206 -30.86 21.67 21.89
N ASP A 207 -30.86 22.23 20.68
CA ASP A 207 -30.77 23.67 20.36
C ASP A 207 -29.67 24.46 21.12
N SER A 208 -28.62 23.76 21.57
CA SER A 208 -27.54 24.32 22.37
C SER A 208 -26.19 23.69 22.03
N LEU A 209 -25.22 24.53 21.65
CA LEU A 209 -23.87 24.08 21.31
C LEU A 209 -23.02 23.87 22.58
N GLU A 210 -22.64 22.63 22.84
CA GLU A 210 -21.72 22.21 23.92
C GLU A 210 -20.34 21.74 23.44
N ARG A 211 -19.38 21.58 24.36
CA ARG A 211 -18.01 21.14 24.06
C ARG A 211 -17.95 19.77 23.36
N ILE A 212 -18.85 18.85 23.70
CA ILE A 212 -18.89 17.51 23.10
C ILE A 212 -19.18 17.58 21.58
N HIS A 213 -19.94 18.58 21.12
CA HIS A 213 -20.24 18.79 19.70
C HIS A 213 -19.03 19.25 18.88
N LEU A 214 -18.02 19.81 19.56
CA LEU A 214 -16.76 20.28 18.96
C LEU A 214 -15.63 19.24 19.07
N ILE A 215 -15.95 17.96 19.29
CA ILE A 215 -14.94 16.90 19.34
C ILE A 215 -14.19 16.79 18.01
N THR A 216 -12.89 16.55 18.11
CA THR A 216 -12.00 16.33 16.97
C THR A 216 -11.53 14.89 16.93
N ARG A 217 -10.98 14.45 15.79
CA ARG A 217 -10.27 13.16 15.68
C ARG A 217 -9.15 13.03 16.71
N GLN A 218 -8.47 14.15 17.04
CA GLN A 218 -7.41 14.15 18.03
C GLN A 218 -7.96 13.94 19.45
N ASP A 219 -9.16 14.43 19.74
CA ASP A 219 -9.84 14.18 21.02
C ASP A 219 -10.18 12.71 21.18
N LEU A 220 -10.74 12.07 20.14
CA LEU A 220 -10.99 10.63 20.13
C LEU A 220 -9.70 9.82 20.26
N ALA A 221 -8.63 10.22 19.57
CA ALA A 221 -7.32 9.58 19.71
C ALA A 221 -6.72 9.72 21.12
N ASN A 222 -6.97 10.85 21.79
CA ASN A 222 -6.61 11.03 23.19
C ASN A 222 -7.45 10.13 24.10
N THR A 223 -8.75 10.00 23.86
CA THR A 223 -9.62 9.08 24.59
C THR A 223 -9.16 7.63 24.45
N VAL A 224 -8.84 7.16 23.24
CA VAL A 224 -8.26 5.81 23.01
C VAL A 224 -7.01 5.59 23.86
N ARG A 225 -6.09 6.56 23.87
CA ARG A 225 -4.87 6.49 24.68
C ARG A 225 -5.19 6.45 26.18
N ASP A 226 -6.04 7.36 26.64
CA ASP A 226 -6.31 7.56 28.07
C ASP A 226 -7.05 6.36 28.68
N PHE A 227 -7.89 5.67 27.90
CA PHE A 227 -8.59 4.45 28.29
C PHE A 227 -7.85 3.15 27.91
N LYS A 228 -6.62 3.25 27.37
CA LYS A 228 -5.81 2.11 26.93
C LYS A 228 -6.54 1.17 25.96
N LEU A 229 -7.41 1.71 25.11
CA LEU A 229 -8.16 0.92 24.13
C LEU A 229 -7.21 0.38 23.06
N ASN A 230 -7.39 -0.88 22.65
CA ASN A 230 -6.51 -1.54 21.70
C ASN A 230 -6.60 -0.85 20.32
N ARG A 231 -5.55 -0.11 19.94
CA ARG A 231 -5.46 0.63 18.68
C ARG A 231 -5.55 -0.28 17.45
N ASP A 232 -5.16 -1.54 17.55
CA ASP A 232 -5.19 -2.48 16.43
C ASP A 232 -6.60 -3.01 16.17
N VAL A 233 -7.48 -3.04 17.17
CA VAL A 233 -8.92 -3.37 16.99
C VAL A 233 -9.65 -2.19 16.33
N LEU A 234 -9.41 -0.98 16.82
CA LEU A 234 -9.99 0.26 16.26
C LEU A 234 -9.51 0.58 14.84
N ARG A 235 -8.24 0.27 14.54
CA ARG A 235 -7.66 0.41 13.19
C ARG A 235 -8.27 -0.61 12.22
N ARG A 236 -8.54 -1.84 12.68
CA ARG A 236 -9.24 -2.88 11.89
C ARG A 236 -10.68 -2.46 11.57
N GLN A 237 -11.41 -1.88 12.52
CA GLN A 237 -12.80 -1.41 12.31
C GLN A 237 -12.91 -0.15 11.43
N GLY A 238 -11.95 0.79 11.51
CA GLY A 238 -11.89 1.94 10.59
C GLY A 238 -11.45 1.59 9.16
N ILE A 239 -10.80 0.43 8.96
CA ILE A 239 -10.55 -0.15 7.64
C ILE A 239 -11.82 -0.85 7.15
N ALA A 240 -12.51 -1.60 8.01
CA ALA A 240 -13.78 -2.25 7.68
C ALA A 240 -14.82 -1.27 7.13
N SER A 241 -15.04 -0.11 7.77
CA SER A 241 -16.06 0.85 7.28
C SER A 241 -15.75 1.48 5.91
N LYS A 242 -14.49 1.55 5.50
CA LYS A 242 -14.09 2.12 4.20
C LYS A 242 -14.05 1.07 3.11
N VAL A 243 -13.68 -0.16 3.47
CA VAL A 243 -13.82 -1.32 2.59
C VAL A 243 -15.30 -1.59 2.34
N GLU A 244 -16.15 -1.54 3.36
CA GLU A 244 -17.61 -1.65 3.23
C GLU A 244 -18.20 -0.55 2.36
N SER A 245 -17.76 0.71 2.50
CA SER A 245 -18.16 1.80 1.60
C SER A 245 -17.75 1.54 0.16
N CYS A 246 -16.51 1.08 -0.07
CA CYS A 246 -15.99 0.75 -1.40
C CYS A 246 -16.77 -0.42 -2.02
N ILE A 247 -17.08 -1.45 -1.25
CA ILE A 247 -17.88 -2.61 -1.69
C ILE A 247 -19.32 -2.17 -2.00
N SER A 248 -19.91 -1.34 -1.14
CA SER A 248 -21.26 -0.78 -1.37
C SER A 248 -21.31 0.08 -2.65
N GLU A 249 -20.23 0.79 -2.99
CA GLU A 249 -20.11 1.51 -4.26
C GLU A 249 -19.99 0.54 -5.44
N MET A 250 -19.19 -0.53 -5.31
CA MET A 250 -19.07 -1.57 -6.33
C MET A 250 -20.42 -2.25 -6.60
N GLU A 251 -21.17 -2.60 -5.56
CA GLU A 251 -22.52 -3.18 -5.66
C GLU A 251 -23.52 -2.23 -6.32
N LYS A 252 -23.41 -0.92 -6.06
CA LYS A 252 -24.25 0.10 -6.73
C LYS A 252 -23.90 0.28 -8.21
N SER A 253 -22.63 0.10 -8.57
CA SER A 253 -22.14 0.29 -9.94
C SER A 253 -22.42 -0.90 -10.88
N GLY A 254 -22.85 -2.05 -10.36
CA GLY A 254 -23.22 -3.23 -11.16
C GLY A 254 -22.82 -4.56 -10.52
N ASN A 255 -22.83 -5.63 -11.32
CA ASN A 255 -22.56 -7.02 -10.93
C ASN A 255 -21.06 -7.31 -10.67
N THR A 256 -20.32 -6.38 -10.05
CA THR A 256 -18.86 -6.50 -9.88
C THR A 256 -18.48 -7.39 -8.69
N VAL A 257 -19.23 -7.33 -7.59
CA VAL A 257 -18.99 -8.17 -6.41
C VAL A 257 -19.67 -9.51 -6.64
N LYS A 258 -18.88 -10.60 -6.66
CA LYS A 258 -19.40 -11.97 -6.88
C LYS A 258 -19.61 -12.72 -5.55
N PHE A 259 -18.83 -12.40 -4.53
CA PHE A 259 -19.02 -12.93 -3.17
C PHE A 259 -18.38 -12.00 -2.14
N TYR A 260 -19.04 -11.78 -1.02
CA TYR A 260 -18.51 -10.96 0.06
C TYR A 260 -18.86 -11.53 1.43
N LYS A 261 -17.84 -11.64 2.28
CA LYS A 261 -17.93 -12.09 3.67
C LYS A 261 -17.05 -11.20 4.56
N PRO A 262 -17.63 -10.24 5.31
CA PRO A 262 -16.88 -9.42 6.26
C PRO A 262 -16.41 -10.20 7.50
N GLN A 263 -15.39 -9.67 8.17
CA GLN A 263 -14.99 -10.16 9.50
C GLN A 263 -16.04 -9.80 10.54
N GLY A 264 -16.28 -10.69 11.51
CA GLY A 264 -17.27 -10.49 12.55
C GLY A 264 -18.68 -10.97 12.18
N VAL A 265 -18.91 -11.35 10.92
CA VAL A 265 -20.19 -11.87 10.43
C VAL A 265 -20.10 -13.37 10.23
N ASN A 266 -21.14 -14.08 10.67
CA ASN A 266 -21.33 -15.50 10.42
C ASN A 266 -22.27 -15.67 9.21
N LEU A 267 -21.89 -16.54 8.26
CA LEU A 267 -22.72 -16.87 7.10
C LEU A 267 -23.24 -18.31 7.27
N PRO A 268 -24.51 -18.52 7.65
CA PRO A 268 -25.06 -19.86 7.85
C PRO A 268 -24.97 -20.75 6.61
N GLU A 269 -25.03 -20.13 5.42
CA GLU A 269 -24.92 -20.81 4.12
C GLU A 269 -23.50 -21.34 3.84
N ASN A 270 -22.48 -20.85 4.57
CA ASN A 270 -21.08 -21.27 4.44
C ASN A 270 -20.46 -21.53 5.84
N PRO A 271 -20.85 -22.63 6.52
CA PRO A 271 -20.45 -22.90 7.90
C PRO A 271 -18.95 -23.13 8.09
N SER A 272 -18.23 -23.45 7.02
CA SER A 272 -16.77 -23.63 7.02
C SER A 272 -15.98 -22.31 7.10
N LEU A 273 -16.64 -21.16 6.96
CA LEU A 273 -16.03 -19.83 7.15
C LEU A 273 -16.18 -19.40 8.62
N SER A 274 -15.05 -19.25 9.31
CA SER A 274 -15.01 -18.74 10.68
C SER A 274 -15.46 -17.28 10.73
N VAL A 275 -16.02 -16.82 11.86
CA VAL A 275 -16.37 -15.41 12.10
C VAL A 275 -15.17 -14.46 11.86
N THR A 276 -13.94 -14.92 12.04
CA THR A 276 -12.72 -14.13 11.81
C THR A 276 -12.31 -14.01 10.34
N ASP A 277 -12.86 -14.85 9.46
CA ASP A 277 -12.48 -14.90 8.05
C ASP A 277 -13.01 -13.65 7.31
N PHE A 278 -12.24 -13.17 6.35
CA PHE A 278 -12.61 -12.13 5.42
C PHE A 278 -12.49 -12.69 4.01
N VAL A 279 -13.50 -12.48 3.18
CA VAL A 279 -13.46 -12.88 1.77
C VAL A 279 -14.14 -11.79 0.94
N LEU A 280 -13.45 -11.33 -0.10
CA LEU A 280 -14.05 -10.52 -1.15
C LEU A 280 -13.64 -11.10 -2.50
N ILE A 281 -14.62 -11.55 -3.28
CA ILE A 281 -14.44 -12.03 -4.65
C ILE A 281 -15.15 -11.05 -5.58
N PHE A 282 -14.43 -10.53 -6.56
CA PHE A 282 -14.98 -9.54 -7.48
C PHE A 282 -14.41 -9.70 -8.90
N ALA A 283 -15.28 -9.48 -9.86
CA ALA A 283 -15.05 -9.49 -11.31
C ALA A 283 -16.21 -8.75 -11.97
N ASN A 284 -15.94 -7.87 -12.94
CA ASN A 284 -17.02 -7.30 -13.76
C ASN A 284 -17.51 -8.33 -14.80
N ASP A 285 -18.61 -8.01 -15.49
CA ASP A 285 -19.21 -8.96 -16.44
C ASP A 285 -18.31 -9.17 -17.66
N GLU A 286 -17.55 -8.16 -18.10
CA GLU A 286 -16.57 -8.29 -19.18
C GLU A 286 -15.48 -9.32 -18.85
N GLN A 287 -14.96 -9.32 -17.62
CA GLN A 287 -13.99 -10.32 -17.17
C GLN A 287 -14.59 -11.74 -17.14
N ILE A 288 -15.85 -11.88 -16.79
CA ILE A 288 -16.55 -13.17 -16.80
C ILE A 288 -16.75 -13.68 -18.23
N GLU A 289 -17.08 -12.79 -19.18
CA GLU A 289 -17.19 -13.16 -20.59
C GLU A 289 -15.83 -13.57 -21.18
N LEU A 290 -14.75 -12.86 -20.85
CA LEU A 290 -13.39 -13.24 -21.27
C LEU A 290 -13.00 -14.62 -20.72
N LEU A 291 -13.40 -14.94 -19.50
CA LEU A 291 -13.18 -16.26 -18.93
C LEU A 291 -14.00 -17.34 -19.64
N ARG A 292 -15.23 -17.03 -20.03
CA ARG A 292 -16.09 -17.94 -20.81
C ARG A 292 -15.50 -18.21 -22.20
N GLU A 293 -14.94 -17.19 -22.83
CA GLU A 293 -14.37 -17.26 -24.17
C GLU A 293 -13.02 -18.01 -24.19
N TYR A 294 -12.12 -17.70 -23.26
CA TYR A 294 -10.73 -18.16 -23.32
C TYR A 294 -10.34 -19.22 -22.28
N GLY A 295 -11.18 -19.45 -21.27
CA GLY A 295 -10.86 -20.33 -20.14
C GLY A 295 -10.66 -21.81 -20.47
N SER A 296 -10.99 -22.26 -21.67
CA SER A 296 -10.80 -23.67 -22.10
C SER A 296 -9.35 -24.02 -22.45
N ASP A 297 -8.52 -23.03 -22.79
CA ASP A 297 -7.13 -23.26 -23.17
C ASP A 297 -6.22 -23.34 -21.93
N LEU A 298 -6.26 -22.30 -21.09
CA LEU A 298 -5.44 -22.20 -19.88
C LEU A 298 -6.22 -21.49 -18.77
N ILE A 299 -6.18 -22.08 -17.58
CA ILE A 299 -6.52 -21.43 -16.33
C ILE A 299 -5.27 -21.28 -15.50
N TRP A 300 -5.08 -20.10 -14.94
CA TRP A 300 -3.93 -19.77 -14.10
C TRP A 300 -4.37 -19.10 -12.80
N PHE A 301 -3.94 -19.64 -11.67
CA PHE A 301 -4.07 -19.00 -10.36
C PHE A 301 -2.74 -18.41 -9.91
N GLU A 302 -2.79 -17.16 -9.43
CA GLU A 302 -1.64 -16.42 -8.96
C GLU A 302 -1.90 -15.83 -7.57
N GLY A 303 -0.97 -16.06 -6.63
CA GLY A 303 -1.06 -15.59 -5.25
C GLY A 303 -0.09 -14.45 -4.96
N THR A 304 -0.60 -13.27 -4.62
CA THR A 304 0.23 -12.10 -4.28
C THR A 304 0.04 -11.70 -2.81
N TYR A 305 1.13 -11.66 -2.05
CA TYR A 305 1.12 -11.22 -0.65
C TYR A 305 1.13 -9.70 -0.55
N GLY A 306 0.29 -9.15 0.33
CA GLY A 306 0.28 -7.72 0.60
C GLY A 306 1.54 -7.24 1.36
N PRO A 307 1.78 -5.92 1.42
CA PRO A 307 2.97 -5.33 2.05
C PRO A 307 3.07 -5.57 3.57
N ASN A 308 1.98 -6.00 4.21
CA ASN A 308 2.03 -6.61 5.54
C ASN A 308 1.72 -8.10 5.33
N ARG A 309 2.71 -8.97 5.49
CA ARG A 309 2.61 -10.42 5.23
C ARG A 309 1.41 -11.11 5.93
N ASP A 310 0.78 -10.45 6.92
CA ASP A 310 -0.27 -11.02 7.78
C ASP A 310 -1.70 -10.42 7.62
N CYS A 311 -1.96 -9.52 6.66
CA CYS A 311 -3.29 -8.84 6.59
C CYS A 311 -4.27 -9.50 5.59
N PHE A 312 -3.96 -9.56 4.29
CA PHE A 312 -4.80 -10.18 3.26
C PHE A 312 -3.94 -10.61 2.05
N LYS A 313 -4.17 -11.82 1.53
CA LYS A 313 -3.57 -12.34 0.28
C LYS A 313 -4.52 -12.05 -0.89
N LEU A 314 -3.96 -11.54 -1.98
CA LEU A 314 -4.66 -11.45 -3.27
C LEU A 314 -4.46 -12.76 -4.02
N THR A 315 -5.55 -13.36 -4.46
CA THR A 315 -5.54 -14.46 -5.43
C THR A 315 -6.17 -13.95 -6.71
N THR A 316 -5.49 -14.10 -7.83
CA THR A 316 -5.99 -13.71 -9.15
C THR A 316 -6.20 -14.96 -10.00
N LEU A 317 -7.38 -15.09 -10.60
CA LEU A 317 -7.64 -16.07 -11.65
C LEU A 317 -7.42 -15.40 -13.01
N LEU A 318 -6.60 -16.02 -13.84
CA LEU A 318 -6.22 -15.54 -15.16
C LEU A 318 -6.48 -16.60 -16.24
N THR A 319 -6.65 -16.10 -17.45
CA THR A 319 -6.56 -16.89 -18.68
C THR A 319 -5.63 -16.19 -19.68
N VAL A 320 -5.50 -16.72 -20.88
CA VAL A 320 -4.76 -16.09 -21.98
C VAL A 320 -5.69 -15.82 -23.12
N ASP A 321 -5.66 -14.61 -23.65
CA ASP A 321 -6.43 -14.28 -24.85
C ASP A 321 -5.80 -14.92 -26.10
N ASP A 322 -6.49 -14.71 -27.22
CA ASP A 322 -6.06 -15.08 -28.56
C ASP A 322 -4.66 -14.57 -28.93
N SER A 323 -4.23 -13.44 -28.36
CA SER A 323 -2.91 -12.84 -28.57
C SER A 323 -1.85 -13.37 -27.58
N LYS A 324 -2.19 -14.40 -26.80
CA LYS A 324 -1.34 -15.00 -25.76
C LYS A 324 -0.95 -14.03 -24.65
N LYS A 325 -1.72 -12.96 -24.48
CA LYS A 325 -1.57 -12.02 -23.37
C LYS A 325 -2.39 -12.54 -22.20
N GLY A 326 -1.81 -12.49 -21.00
CA GLY A 326 -2.53 -12.80 -19.77
C GLY A 326 -3.70 -11.85 -19.55
N VAL A 327 -4.85 -12.38 -19.14
CA VAL A 327 -6.06 -11.62 -18.86
C VAL A 327 -6.54 -11.95 -17.44
N PRO A 328 -6.57 -10.97 -16.52
CA PRO A 328 -7.12 -11.19 -15.19
C PRO A 328 -8.65 -11.26 -15.26
N CYS A 329 -9.22 -12.39 -14.87
CA CYS A 329 -10.66 -12.66 -14.98
C CYS A 329 -11.40 -12.58 -13.65
N CYS A 330 -10.70 -12.74 -12.52
CA CYS A 330 -11.32 -12.63 -11.20
C CYS A 330 -10.27 -12.36 -10.13
N PHE A 331 -10.65 -11.62 -9.09
CA PHE A 331 -9.82 -11.37 -7.93
C PHE A 331 -10.51 -11.87 -6.66
N MET A 332 -9.72 -12.45 -5.75
CA MET A 332 -10.11 -12.76 -4.39
C MET A 332 -9.14 -12.15 -3.39
N LEU A 333 -9.66 -11.39 -2.43
CA LEU A 333 -8.93 -10.90 -1.27
C LEU A 333 -9.38 -11.67 -0.04
N SER A 334 -8.46 -12.34 0.65
CA SER A 334 -8.77 -13.16 1.81
C SER A 334 -7.65 -13.18 2.85
N ASN A 335 -8.01 -13.35 4.13
CA ASN A 335 -7.06 -13.60 5.22
C ASN A 335 -6.80 -15.10 5.48
N ARG A 336 -7.41 -15.99 4.68
CA ARG A 336 -7.25 -17.44 4.68
C ARG A 336 -7.07 -17.93 3.24
N TRP A 337 -6.21 -18.93 2.99
CA TRP A 337 -5.85 -19.34 1.62
C TRP A 337 -5.69 -20.85 1.41
N ASP A 338 -6.42 -21.67 2.16
CA ASP A 338 -6.38 -23.12 1.99
C ASP A 338 -7.21 -23.62 0.79
N THR A 339 -7.18 -24.93 0.54
CA THR A 339 -7.94 -25.63 -0.50
C THR A 339 -9.43 -25.27 -0.48
N PHE A 340 -10.02 -25.08 0.71
CA PHE A 340 -11.43 -24.70 0.83
C PHE A 340 -11.67 -23.30 0.25
N MET A 341 -10.80 -22.34 0.51
CA MET A 341 -10.90 -21.00 -0.06
C MET A 341 -10.77 -21.00 -1.60
N MET A 342 -9.93 -21.87 -2.14
CA MET A 342 -9.79 -22.03 -3.59
C MET A 342 -11.01 -22.71 -4.23
N ALA A 343 -11.62 -23.68 -3.54
CA ALA A 343 -12.90 -24.26 -3.96
C ALA A 343 -14.03 -23.24 -3.90
N LEU A 344 -14.08 -22.39 -2.86
CA LEU A 344 -15.05 -21.29 -2.75
C LEU A 344 -14.93 -20.32 -3.95
N LEU A 345 -13.71 -19.86 -4.24
CA LEU A 345 -13.45 -19.01 -5.41
C LEU A 345 -13.89 -19.68 -6.71
N THR A 346 -13.55 -20.95 -6.89
CA THR A 346 -13.91 -21.71 -8.09
C THR A 346 -15.42 -21.89 -8.23
N GLY A 347 -16.15 -22.14 -7.13
CA GLY A 347 -17.61 -22.25 -7.11
C GLY A 347 -18.31 -20.94 -7.46
N VAL A 348 -17.81 -19.82 -6.93
CA VAL A 348 -18.32 -18.48 -7.27
C VAL A 348 -18.13 -18.20 -8.77
N ILE A 349 -16.97 -18.57 -9.33
CA ILE A 349 -16.67 -18.40 -10.75
C ILE A 349 -17.53 -19.32 -11.63
N MET A 350 -17.71 -20.59 -11.26
CA MET A 350 -18.58 -21.54 -11.96
C MET A 350 -20.00 -20.99 -12.09
N ASN A 351 -20.54 -20.45 -10.99
CA ASN A 351 -21.87 -19.83 -10.98
C ASN A 351 -21.91 -18.56 -11.84
N ALA A 352 -20.89 -17.71 -11.77
CA ALA A 352 -20.82 -16.48 -12.56
C ALA A 352 -20.73 -16.74 -14.07
N VAL A 353 -19.94 -17.74 -14.48
CA VAL A 353 -19.82 -18.16 -15.89
C VAL A 353 -21.07 -18.90 -16.37
N GLY A 354 -21.83 -19.51 -15.47
CA GLY A 354 -23.06 -20.25 -15.77
C GLY A 354 -22.83 -21.73 -16.06
N GLY A 355 -21.68 -22.29 -15.67
CA GLY A 355 -21.33 -23.69 -15.93
C GLY A 355 -19.89 -24.04 -15.60
N VAL A 356 -19.54 -25.30 -15.85
CA VAL A 356 -18.18 -25.81 -15.66
C VAL A 356 -17.26 -25.39 -16.81
N ILE A 357 -16.00 -25.14 -16.48
CA ILE A 357 -14.94 -24.84 -17.46
C ILE A 357 -14.05 -26.07 -17.59
N GLN A 358 -14.07 -26.71 -18.75
CA GLN A 358 -13.11 -27.75 -19.09
C GLN A 358 -11.85 -27.09 -19.66
N THR A 359 -10.84 -26.89 -18.81
CA THR A 359 -9.55 -26.34 -19.24
C THR A 359 -8.59 -27.44 -19.69
N THR A 360 -7.82 -27.16 -20.74
CA THR A 360 -6.75 -28.03 -21.23
C THR A 360 -5.57 -28.02 -20.25
N ALA A 361 -5.12 -26.83 -19.84
CA ALA A 361 -4.03 -26.67 -18.89
C ALA A 361 -4.47 -25.86 -17.66
N PHE A 362 -3.96 -26.27 -16.51
CA PHE A 362 -4.07 -25.53 -15.25
C PHE A 362 -2.67 -25.19 -14.75
N MET A 363 -2.45 -23.93 -14.42
CA MET A 363 -1.18 -23.46 -13.90
C MET A 363 -1.35 -22.77 -12.55
N SER A 364 -0.45 -23.04 -11.61
CA SER A 364 -0.38 -22.37 -10.31
C SER A 364 1.07 -22.29 -9.83
N ASP A 365 1.28 -21.81 -8.61
CA ASP A 365 2.56 -22.01 -7.92
C ASP A 365 2.82 -23.52 -7.62
N LEU A 366 3.84 -23.78 -6.80
CA LEU A 366 4.27 -25.13 -6.46
C LEU A 366 3.34 -25.83 -5.46
N THR A 367 2.34 -25.12 -4.91
CA THR A 367 1.49 -25.66 -3.86
C THR A 367 0.26 -26.37 -4.44
N ASP A 368 -0.37 -27.23 -3.63
CA ASP A 368 -1.49 -28.07 -4.07
C ASP A 368 -2.86 -27.39 -3.88
N GLU A 369 -2.95 -26.33 -3.07
CA GLU A 369 -4.21 -25.70 -2.66
C GLU A 369 -5.04 -25.20 -3.86
N TYR A 370 -4.38 -24.55 -4.84
CA TYR A 370 -5.05 -24.03 -6.04
C TYR A 370 -5.62 -25.16 -6.90
N TYR A 371 -4.80 -26.18 -7.19
CA TYR A 371 -5.19 -27.30 -8.04
C TYR A 371 -6.28 -28.16 -7.39
N ASN A 372 -6.14 -28.45 -6.09
CA ASN A 372 -7.11 -29.24 -5.35
C ASN A 372 -8.44 -28.49 -5.20
N GLY A 373 -8.38 -27.17 -4.96
CA GLY A 373 -9.57 -26.32 -4.90
C GLY A 373 -10.31 -26.28 -6.24
N TRP A 374 -9.58 -26.16 -7.34
CA TRP A 374 -10.15 -26.26 -8.69
C TRP A 374 -10.84 -27.59 -8.92
N CYS A 375 -10.13 -28.71 -8.71
CA CYS A 375 -10.66 -30.06 -8.96
C CYS A 375 -11.82 -30.47 -8.04
N THR A 376 -12.05 -29.72 -6.95
CA THR A 376 -13.22 -29.92 -6.07
C THR A 376 -14.53 -29.48 -6.76
N VAL A 377 -14.44 -28.51 -7.68
CA VAL A 377 -15.61 -27.86 -8.31
C VAL A 377 -15.64 -28.06 -9.82
N MET A 378 -14.49 -28.00 -10.48
CA MET A 378 -14.33 -28.08 -11.92
C MET A 378 -13.74 -29.44 -12.33
N PRO A 379 -13.92 -29.84 -13.60
CA PRO A 379 -13.28 -31.04 -14.13
C PRO A 379 -11.75 -31.00 -14.03
N THR A 380 -11.16 -32.18 -13.88
CA THR A 380 -9.70 -32.35 -13.88
C THR A 380 -9.12 -31.87 -15.21
N PRO A 381 -8.13 -30.96 -15.19
CA PRO A 381 -7.48 -30.48 -16.40
C PRO A 381 -6.57 -31.56 -16.99
N MET A 382 -6.35 -31.52 -18.31
CA MET A 382 -5.46 -32.48 -18.98
C MET A 382 -4.00 -32.31 -18.54
N PHE A 383 -3.57 -31.07 -18.31
CA PHE A 383 -2.22 -30.74 -17.87
C PHE A 383 -2.25 -29.91 -16.58
N ARG A 384 -1.43 -30.30 -15.60
CA ARG A 384 -1.11 -29.51 -14.41
C ARG A 384 0.31 -28.97 -14.53
N LEU A 385 0.45 -27.65 -14.52
CA LEU A 385 1.71 -26.94 -14.74
C LEU A 385 2.09 -26.10 -13.51
N PHE A 386 3.38 -26.00 -13.24
CA PHE A 386 3.95 -25.03 -12.31
C PHE A 386 4.28 -23.74 -13.06
N CYS A 387 4.04 -22.60 -12.43
CA CYS A 387 4.44 -21.30 -12.93
C CYS A 387 5.97 -21.22 -13.01
N SER A 388 6.52 -20.88 -14.18
CA SER A 388 7.97 -20.85 -14.38
C SER A 388 8.67 -19.89 -13.43
N TRP A 389 8.08 -18.72 -13.16
CA TRP A 389 8.62 -17.76 -12.20
C TRP A 389 8.79 -18.34 -10.79
N HIS A 390 7.83 -19.15 -10.31
CA HIS A 390 7.93 -19.76 -8.99
C HIS A 390 9.02 -20.84 -8.93
N VAL A 391 9.18 -21.59 -10.03
CA VAL A 391 10.25 -22.59 -10.17
C VAL A 391 11.63 -21.92 -10.18
N THR A 392 11.79 -20.86 -10.97
CA THR A 392 13.08 -20.15 -11.05
C THR A 392 13.41 -19.45 -9.73
N LYS A 393 12.43 -18.80 -9.11
CA LYS A 393 12.62 -18.13 -7.83
C LYS A 393 13.05 -19.08 -6.70
N ILE A 394 12.41 -20.24 -6.58
CA ILE A 394 12.79 -21.18 -5.51
C ILE A 394 14.17 -21.80 -5.76
N TRP A 395 14.56 -22.01 -7.03
CA TRP A 395 15.91 -22.43 -7.37
C TRP A 395 16.94 -21.36 -7.02
N GLU A 396 16.69 -20.10 -7.36
CA GLU A 396 17.58 -18.98 -7.01
C GLU A 396 17.73 -18.83 -5.49
N GLU A 397 16.60 -18.79 -4.76
CA GLU A 397 16.61 -18.65 -3.30
C GLU A 397 17.34 -19.82 -2.64
N LYS A 398 17.11 -21.07 -3.09
CA LYS A 398 17.77 -22.23 -2.51
C LYS A 398 19.26 -22.28 -2.88
N ALA A 399 19.63 -21.97 -4.13
CA ALA A 399 21.03 -21.90 -4.54
C ALA A 399 21.83 -20.90 -3.67
N LEU A 400 21.29 -19.69 -3.47
CA LEU A 400 21.92 -18.66 -2.62
C LEU A 400 21.98 -19.05 -1.14
N GLN A 401 21.06 -19.89 -0.67
CA GLN A 401 21.04 -20.36 0.73
C GLN A 401 22.04 -21.49 0.99
N THR A 402 22.24 -22.38 0.02
CA THR A 402 22.99 -23.63 0.22
C THR A 402 24.38 -23.63 -0.39
N ILE A 403 24.64 -22.81 -1.40
CA ILE A 403 25.93 -22.74 -2.08
C ILE A 403 26.72 -21.55 -1.49
N PRO A 404 27.88 -21.78 -0.83
CA PRO A 404 28.62 -20.70 -0.17
C PRO A 404 29.21 -19.65 -1.12
N ASP A 405 29.61 -20.08 -2.33
CA ASP A 405 30.21 -19.22 -3.33
C ASP A 405 29.13 -18.63 -4.26
N GLY A 406 29.05 -17.31 -4.30
CA GLY A 406 28.00 -16.60 -5.06
C GLY A 406 28.09 -16.79 -6.57
N ASP A 407 29.30 -16.94 -7.12
CA ASP A 407 29.49 -17.15 -8.55
C ASP A 407 29.11 -18.59 -8.92
N GLU A 408 29.47 -19.57 -8.09
CA GLU A 408 29.06 -20.97 -8.25
C GLU A 408 27.54 -21.14 -8.11
N ALA A 409 26.91 -20.40 -7.18
CA ALA A 409 25.47 -20.36 -7.02
C ALA A 409 24.79 -19.83 -8.30
N ALA A 410 25.28 -18.71 -8.83
CA ALA A 410 24.77 -18.10 -10.06
C ALA A 410 24.94 -19.04 -11.26
N VAL A 411 26.11 -19.67 -11.43
CA VAL A 411 26.36 -20.62 -12.52
C VAL A 411 25.45 -21.85 -12.42
N SER A 412 25.30 -22.42 -11.22
CA SER A 412 24.45 -23.60 -11.00
C SER A 412 22.97 -23.29 -11.26
N PHE A 413 22.51 -22.12 -10.83
CA PHE A 413 21.18 -21.61 -11.14
C PHE A 413 20.96 -21.43 -12.66
N GLN A 414 21.87 -20.72 -13.34
CA GLN A 414 21.75 -20.44 -14.79
C GLN A 414 21.74 -21.72 -15.64
N ARG A 415 22.48 -22.76 -15.23
CA ARG A 415 22.47 -24.07 -15.91
C ARG A 415 21.10 -24.73 -15.82
N LEU A 416 20.45 -24.69 -14.66
CA LEU A 416 19.08 -25.21 -14.49
C LEU A 416 18.06 -24.43 -15.32
N ILE A 417 18.22 -23.11 -15.46
CA ILE A 417 17.39 -22.30 -16.38
C ILE A 417 17.55 -22.79 -17.83
N GLY A 418 18.78 -23.01 -18.28
CA GLY A 418 19.05 -23.57 -19.60
C GLY A 418 18.39 -24.93 -19.83
N ILE A 419 18.43 -25.80 -18.82
CA ILE A 419 17.78 -27.12 -18.85
C ILE A 419 16.25 -26.98 -18.86
N GLN A 420 15.68 -26.08 -18.05
CA GLN A 420 14.24 -25.82 -18.04
C GLN A 420 13.72 -25.39 -19.42
N CYS A 421 14.48 -24.56 -20.13
CA CYS A 421 14.15 -24.05 -21.46
C CYS A 421 14.44 -25.04 -22.59
N HIS A 422 14.98 -26.22 -22.29
CA HIS A 422 15.35 -27.19 -23.32
C HIS A 422 14.13 -27.65 -24.13
N PRO A 423 14.16 -27.60 -25.48
CA PRO A 423 12.98 -27.88 -26.30
C PRO A 423 12.75 -29.38 -26.55
N ASN A 424 13.79 -30.20 -26.43
CA ASN A 424 13.76 -31.61 -26.78
C ASN A 424 13.45 -32.49 -25.56
N GLU A 425 12.36 -33.27 -25.65
CA GLU A 425 11.89 -34.17 -24.59
C GLU A 425 12.78 -35.40 -24.37
N PHE A 426 13.59 -35.80 -25.36
CA PHE A 426 14.49 -36.94 -25.26
C PHE A 426 15.83 -36.56 -24.62
N GLU A 427 16.34 -35.38 -24.94
CA GLU A 427 17.62 -34.87 -24.40
C GLU A 427 17.45 -34.27 -23.00
N PHE A 428 16.30 -33.67 -22.71
CA PHE A 428 16.03 -33.01 -21.43
C PHE A 428 16.30 -33.90 -20.19
N PRO A 429 15.80 -35.14 -20.10
CA PRO A 429 16.03 -35.98 -18.92
C PRO A 429 17.52 -36.27 -18.70
N LEU A 430 18.27 -36.52 -19.79
CA LEU A 430 19.70 -36.78 -19.74
C LEU A 430 20.49 -35.57 -19.23
N LEU A 431 20.10 -34.37 -19.68
CA LEU A 431 20.71 -33.11 -19.24
C LEU A 431 20.41 -32.81 -17.76
N LEU A 432 19.18 -33.06 -17.31
CA LEU A 432 18.79 -32.86 -15.92
C LEU A 432 19.53 -33.83 -14.99
N GLU A 433 19.58 -35.10 -15.34
CA GLU A 433 20.30 -36.13 -14.57
C GLU A 433 21.79 -35.80 -14.48
N ALA A 434 22.43 -35.47 -15.61
CA ALA A 434 23.84 -35.08 -15.63
C ALA A 434 24.13 -33.82 -14.78
N GLU A 435 23.21 -32.86 -14.73
CA GLU A 435 23.36 -31.68 -13.89
C GLU A 435 23.17 -31.98 -12.41
N ILE A 436 22.22 -32.84 -12.05
CA ILE A 436 22.03 -33.31 -10.66
C ILE A 436 23.27 -34.06 -10.19
N ASP A 437 23.82 -34.95 -11.01
CA ASP A 437 25.05 -35.68 -10.69
C ASP A 437 26.23 -34.73 -10.50
N ARG A 438 26.36 -33.72 -11.37
CA ARG A 438 27.40 -32.69 -11.24
C ARG A 438 27.27 -31.93 -9.92
N LEU A 439 26.05 -31.53 -9.55
CA LEU A 439 25.79 -30.80 -8.31
C LEU A 439 26.09 -31.68 -7.08
N LYS A 440 25.73 -32.96 -7.11
CA LYS A 440 25.96 -33.91 -6.01
C LYS A 440 27.43 -34.35 -5.89
N ALA A 441 28.20 -34.32 -6.98
CA ALA A 441 29.62 -34.65 -6.96
C ALA A 441 30.50 -33.59 -6.30
N ASN A 442 30.04 -32.34 -6.20
CA ASN A 442 30.77 -31.26 -5.54
C ASN A 442 30.19 -30.98 -4.14
N PRO A 443 30.97 -31.12 -3.05
CA PRO A 443 30.52 -30.83 -1.69
C PRO A 443 29.92 -29.43 -1.49
N SER A 444 30.36 -28.41 -2.25
CA SER A 444 29.81 -27.04 -2.13
C SER A 444 28.39 -26.90 -2.72
N THR A 445 27.99 -27.82 -3.61
CA THR A 445 26.68 -27.78 -4.29
C THR A 445 25.78 -28.97 -3.98
N GLU A 446 26.26 -29.94 -3.18
CA GLU A 446 25.57 -31.20 -2.91
C GLU A 446 24.17 -30.98 -2.31
N GLU A 447 24.03 -30.08 -1.33
CA GLU A 447 22.72 -29.79 -0.73
C GLU A 447 21.73 -29.22 -1.76
N PHE A 448 22.20 -28.38 -2.69
CA PHE A 448 21.38 -27.84 -3.77
C PHE A 448 20.98 -28.94 -4.76
N GLY A 449 21.90 -29.83 -5.13
CA GLY A 449 21.63 -30.97 -6.00
C GLY A 449 20.58 -31.94 -5.42
N ASN A 450 20.72 -32.25 -4.13
CA ASN A 450 19.73 -33.09 -3.41
C ASN A 450 18.34 -32.44 -3.38
N PHE A 451 18.26 -31.12 -3.21
CA PHE A 451 17.00 -30.39 -3.27
C PHE A 451 16.35 -30.43 -4.67
N VAL A 452 17.13 -30.22 -5.73
CA VAL A 452 16.60 -30.28 -7.11
C VAL A 452 16.06 -31.68 -7.41
N GLU A 453 16.81 -32.71 -7.01
CA GLU A 453 16.41 -34.10 -7.19
C GLU A 453 15.12 -34.45 -6.44
N SER A 454 15.02 -34.06 -5.15
CA SER A 454 13.86 -34.42 -4.32
C SER A 454 12.58 -33.71 -4.76
N GLU A 455 12.66 -32.42 -5.10
CA GLU A 455 11.48 -31.58 -5.35
C GLU A 455 11.02 -31.60 -6.82
N PHE A 456 11.94 -31.73 -7.79
CA PHE A 456 11.65 -31.45 -9.21
C PHE A 456 11.73 -32.66 -10.15
N SER A 457 12.53 -33.69 -9.85
CA SER A 457 12.72 -34.84 -10.74
C SER A 457 11.46 -35.67 -10.96
N SER A 458 10.61 -35.81 -9.94
CA SER A 458 9.35 -36.57 -10.04
C SER A 458 8.26 -35.84 -10.83
N ASN A 459 8.40 -34.52 -11.04
CA ASN A 459 7.36 -33.66 -11.58
C ASN A 459 7.80 -32.89 -12.84
N VAL A 460 8.79 -33.39 -13.59
CA VAL A 460 9.36 -32.72 -14.79
C VAL A 460 8.32 -32.26 -15.82
N ARG A 461 7.24 -33.01 -15.99
CA ARG A 461 6.12 -32.67 -16.89
C ARG A 461 5.37 -31.40 -16.49
N ARG A 462 5.47 -30.99 -15.22
CA ARG A 462 4.78 -29.79 -14.70
C ARG A 462 5.54 -28.51 -14.98
N TRP A 463 6.87 -28.55 -15.13
CA TRP A 463 7.68 -27.33 -15.18
C TRP A 463 8.53 -27.16 -16.44
N ALA A 464 9.04 -28.25 -17.04
CA ALA A 464 9.98 -28.17 -18.15
C ALA A 464 9.33 -27.74 -19.47
N HIS A 465 10.03 -26.92 -20.25
CA HIS A 465 9.51 -26.32 -21.49
C HIS A 465 9.16 -27.37 -22.55
N CYS A 466 9.98 -28.42 -22.70
CA CYS A 466 9.76 -29.49 -23.67
C CYS A 466 8.38 -30.17 -23.54
N TYR A 467 7.81 -30.24 -22.33
CA TYR A 467 6.49 -30.82 -22.08
C TYR A 467 5.32 -29.81 -22.17
N ARG A 468 5.60 -28.50 -22.26
CA ARG A 468 4.58 -27.43 -22.39
C ARG A 468 4.04 -27.26 -23.81
N LYS A 469 4.74 -27.78 -24.82
CA LYS A 469 4.37 -27.64 -26.26
C LYS A 469 2.96 -28.15 -26.59
N TYR A 470 2.42 -29.05 -25.77
CA TYR A 470 1.06 -29.59 -25.93
C TYR A 470 -0.03 -28.71 -25.32
N CYS A 471 0.34 -27.67 -24.56
CA CYS A 471 -0.59 -26.86 -23.79
C CYS A 471 -1.03 -25.57 -24.51
N ARG A 472 -0.57 -25.29 -25.74
CA ARG A 472 -0.78 -24.00 -26.46
C ARG A 472 -0.31 -22.75 -25.69
N VAL A 473 0.54 -22.93 -24.68
CA VAL A 473 1.17 -21.88 -23.85
C VAL A 473 2.66 -21.85 -24.16
N HIS A 474 3.07 -21.00 -25.10
CA HIS A 474 4.47 -20.99 -25.59
C HIS A 474 5.39 -20.02 -24.85
N THR A 475 4.87 -19.01 -24.15
CA THR A 475 5.69 -17.90 -23.64
C THR A 475 5.52 -17.65 -22.15
N ASN A 476 6.54 -18.01 -21.37
CA ASN A 476 6.67 -17.65 -19.95
C ASN A 476 6.72 -16.13 -19.73
N ALA A 477 7.20 -15.38 -20.72
CA ALA A 477 7.37 -13.92 -20.64
C ALA A 477 6.06 -13.14 -20.40
N SER A 478 4.93 -13.56 -20.98
CA SER A 478 3.65 -12.89 -20.72
C SER A 478 3.13 -13.19 -19.31
N LEU A 479 3.45 -14.37 -18.78
CA LEU A 479 3.02 -14.82 -17.45
C LEU A 479 3.84 -14.09 -16.37
N GLU A 480 5.15 -13.97 -16.56
CA GLU A 480 6.04 -13.20 -15.69
C GLU A 480 5.72 -11.71 -15.69
N SER A 481 5.46 -11.12 -16.87
CA SER A 481 5.04 -9.72 -16.98
C SER A 481 3.76 -9.44 -16.20
N MET A 482 2.79 -10.35 -16.26
CA MET A 482 1.53 -10.23 -15.54
C MET A 482 1.71 -10.38 -14.03
N HIS A 483 2.53 -11.34 -13.57
CA HIS A 483 2.88 -11.45 -12.15
C HIS A 483 3.50 -10.15 -11.63
N ASN A 484 4.51 -9.61 -12.34
CA ASN A 484 5.18 -8.38 -11.95
C ASN A 484 4.23 -7.18 -11.91
N THR A 485 3.32 -7.10 -12.89
CA THR A 485 2.30 -6.04 -12.95
C THR A 485 1.34 -6.13 -11.77
N LEU A 486 0.77 -7.31 -11.49
CA LEU A 486 -0.14 -7.52 -10.36
C LEU A 486 0.56 -7.29 -9.02
N HIS A 487 1.81 -7.75 -8.89
CA HIS A 487 2.63 -7.48 -7.71
C HIS A 487 2.84 -5.97 -7.54
N HIS A 488 3.17 -5.23 -8.60
CA HIS A 488 3.33 -3.77 -8.53
C HIS A 488 2.02 -3.05 -8.18
N VAL A 489 0.91 -3.39 -8.83
CA VAL A 489 -0.42 -2.79 -8.60
C VAL A 489 -0.90 -3.04 -7.16
N TYR A 490 -0.72 -4.27 -6.67
CA TYR A 490 -1.22 -4.66 -5.34
C TYR A 490 -0.29 -4.24 -4.19
N VAL A 491 1.03 -4.44 -4.34
CA VAL A 491 2.02 -4.17 -3.28
C VAL A 491 2.42 -2.69 -3.25
N GLY A 492 2.52 -2.05 -4.42
CA GLY A 492 2.91 -0.65 -4.60
C GLY A 492 4.33 -0.33 -4.10
N GLU A 493 4.95 0.70 -4.65
CA GLU A 493 6.16 1.27 -4.07
C GLU A 493 5.83 1.95 -2.72
N LYS A 494 5.97 1.21 -1.62
CA LYS A 494 5.94 1.69 -0.22
C LYS A 494 4.62 2.36 0.27
N LYS A 495 3.54 2.47 -0.54
CA LYS A 495 2.41 3.39 -0.27
C LYS A 495 1.02 2.77 0.02
N THR A 496 0.72 1.52 -0.28
CA THR A 496 -0.65 0.95 -0.12
C THR A 496 -0.79 0.00 1.08
N ARG A 497 -0.82 0.57 2.29
CA ARG A 497 -1.17 -0.19 3.53
C ARG A 497 -2.68 -0.39 3.73
N ARG A 498 -3.51 -0.01 2.76
CA ARG A 498 -4.98 0.11 2.89
C ARG A 498 -5.70 -0.68 1.80
N LEU A 499 -6.59 -1.58 2.22
CA LEU A 499 -7.30 -2.52 1.33
C LEU A 499 -8.21 -1.80 0.32
N ASP A 500 -8.90 -0.73 0.73
CA ASP A 500 -9.78 0.06 -0.15
C ASP A 500 -9.02 0.66 -1.35
N LYS A 501 -7.78 1.11 -1.14
CA LYS A 501 -6.94 1.62 -2.22
C LYS A 501 -6.43 0.51 -3.15
N ALA A 502 -6.17 -0.67 -2.61
CA ALA A 502 -5.74 -1.82 -3.39
C ALA A 502 -6.88 -2.31 -4.31
N ILE A 503 -8.11 -2.38 -3.79
CA ILE A 503 -9.31 -2.71 -4.57
C ILE A 503 -9.49 -1.69 -5.72
N ALA A 504 -9.44 -0.38 -5.41
CA ALA A 504 -9.56 0.65 -6.43
C ALA A 504 -8.45 0.57 -7.52
N ALA A 505 -7.22 0.24 -7.13
CA ALA A 505 -6.11 0.06 -8.07
C ALA A 505 -6.31 -1.17 -8.98
N LEU A 506 -6.82 -2.29 -8.45
CA LEU A 506 -7.14 -3.49 -9.24
C LEU A 506 -8.28 -3.23 -10.23
N ILE A 507 -9.33 -2.52 -9.80
CA ILE A 507 -10.44 -2.13 -10.68
C ILE A 507 -9.92 -1.23 -11.81
N LYS A 508 -9.15 -0.20 -11.47
CA LYS A 508 -8.56 0.69 -12.47
C LYS A 508 -7.68 -0.08 -13.47
N TYR A 509 -6.84 -0.99 -12.97
CA TYR A 509 -5.98 -1.82 -13.81
C TYR A 509 -6.78 -2.63 -14.85
N VAL A 510 -7.89 -3.26 -14.44
CA VAL A 510 -8.78 -3.98 -15.37
C VAL A 510 -9.41 -3.03 -16.38
N GLN A 511 -9.89 -1.87 -15.94
CA GLN A 511 -10.48 -0.87 -16.84
C GLN A 511 -9.48 -0.42 -17.90
N ASP A 512 -8.24 -0.13 -17.51
CA ASP A 512 -7.16 0.27 -18.42
C ASP A 512 -6.82 -0.88 -19.40
N LEU A 513 -6.79 -2.13 -18.92
CA LEU A 513 -6.48 -3.31 -19.74
C LEU A 513 -7.59 -3.60 -20.77
N LEU A 514 -8.86 -3.54 -20.36
CA LEU A 514 -10.01 -3.71 -21.25
C LEU A 514 -10.08 -2.59 -22.29
N PHE A 515 -9.81 -1.34 -21.88
CA PHE A 515 -9.75 -0.20 -22.79
C PHE A 515 -8.66 -0.40 -23.86
N GLN A 516 -7.47 -0.86 -23.46
CA GLN A 516 -6.40 -1.19 -24.42
C GLN A 516 -6.80 -2.29 -25.41
N GLN A 517 -7.53 -3.32 -24.96
CA GLN A 517 -8.05 -4.36 -25.85
C GLN A 517 -9.02 -3.77 -26.88
N VAL A 518 -9.96 -2.91 -26.47
CA VAL A 518 -10.88 -2.22 -27.40
C VAL A 518 -10.12 -1.34 -28.41
N VAL A 519 -9.09 -0.60 -27.97
CA VAL A 519 -8.26 0.22 -28.87
C VAL A 519 -7.56 -0.65 -29.90
N SER A 520 -6.94 -1.76 -29.48
CA SER A 520 -6.23 -2.68 -30.38
C SER A 520 -7.16 -3.38 -31.40
N LEU A 521 -8.41 -3.66 -31.03
CA LEU A 521 -9.41 -4.21 -31.95
C LEU A 521 -9.85 -3.18 -33.02
N ASN A 522 -9.87 -1.89 -32.67
CA ASN A 522 -10.25 -0.80 -33.56
C ASN A 522 -9.11 -0.28 -34.46
N GLN A 523 -7.86 -0.71 -34.24
CA GLN A 523 -6.76 -0.48 -35.18
C GLN A 523 -6.79 -1.53 -36.30
N VAL A 524 -7.65 -1.29 -37.29
CA VAL A 524 -8.18 -2.28 -38.26
C VAL A 524 -7.16 -2.95 -39.22
N SER A 525 -5.90 -2.51 -39.34
CA SER A 525 -5.02 -3.03 -40.42
C SER A 525 -4.23 -4.31 -40.06
N ALA A 526 -3.82 -4.49 -38.80
CA ALA A 526 -3.00 -5.64 -38.38
C ALA A 526 -3.85 -6.86 -37.95
N SER A 527 -4.99 -6.62 -37.31
CA SER A 527 -5.88 -7.66 -36.75
C SER A 527 -6.50 -8.58 -37.82
N LYS A 528 -6.91 -8.03 -38.98
CA LYS A 528 -7.51 -8.83 -40.08
C LYS A 528 -6.56 -9.88 -40.66
N LYS A 529 -5.26 -9.59 -40.72
CA LYS A 529 -4.24 -10.54 -41.19
C LYS A 529 -4.04 -11.67 -40.18
N SER A 530 -3.93 -11.34 -38.89
CA SER A 530 -3.72 -12.33 -37.82
C SER A 530 -4.94 -13.24 -37.66
N MET A 531 -6.16 -12.68 -37.67
CA MET A 531 -7.41 -13.42 -37.60
C MET A 531 -7.63 -14.32 -38.84
N ALA A 532 -7.26 -13.84 -40.03
CA ALA A 532 -7.30 -14.65 -41.26
C ALA A 532 -6.24 -15.78 -41.29
N ILE A 533 -5.08 -15.57 -40.66
CA ILE A 533 -4.04 -16.60 -40.50
C ILE A 533 -4.51 -17.65 -39.50
N ARG A 534 -5.12 -17.25 -38.38
CA ARG A 534 -5.67 -18.18 -37.37
C ARG A 534 -6.83 -19.00 -37.90
N LYS A 535 -7.77 -18.39 -38.63
CA LYS A 535 -8.84 -19.13 -39.32
C LYS A 535 -8.29 -20.16 -40.30
N ARG A 536 -7.25 -19.79 -41.07
CA ARG A 536 -6.54 -20.72 -41.96
C ARG A 536 -5.83 -21.85 -41.19
N HIS A 537 -5.26 -21.57 -40.01
CA HIS A 537 -4.61 -22.56 -39.16
C HIS A 537 -5.61 -23.54 -38.53
N SER A 538 -6.75 -23.06 -38.02
CA SER A 538 -7.82 -23.93 -37.53
C SER A 538 -8.40 -24.80 -38.64
N SER A 539 -8.63 -24.25 -39.84
CA SER A 539 -9.05 -25.04 -41.00
C SER A 539 -8.00 -26.06 -41.45
N ALA A 540 -6.70 -25.76 -41.30
CA ALA A 540 -5.62 -26.70 -41.62
C ALA A 540 -5.52 -27.87 -40.62
N LEU A 541 -5.92 -27.67 -39.36
CA LEU A 541 -5.99 -28.75 -38.35
C LEU A 541 -7.12 -29.75 -38.62
N GLU A 542 -8.14 -29.35 -39.37
CA GLU A 542 -9.26 -30.19 -39.80
C GLU A 542 -9.02 -30.83 -41.19
N MET A 543 -7.91 -30.51 -41.86
CA MET A 543 -7.57 -31.10 -43.16
C MET A 543 -7.13 -32.57 -43.02
N SER A 544 -7.64 -33.44 -43.91
CA SER A 544 -7.18 -34.83 -43.98
C SER A 544 -5.69 -34.90 -44.35
N LEU A 545 -4.94 -35.72 -43.61
CA LEU A 545 -3.53 -36.05 -43.87
C LEU A 545 -3.30 -36.64 -45.28
N ASP A 546 -4.34 -37.18 -45.91
CA ASP A 546 -4.28 -37.70 -47.28
C ASP A 546 -4.03 -36.61 -48.35
N SER A 547 -4.19 -35.33 -47.98
CA SER A 547 -3.94 -34.17 -48.86
C SER A 547 -2.46 -33.73 -48.92
N VAL A 548 -1.58 -34.40 -48.15
CA VAL A 548 -0.15 -34.10 -48.04
C VAL A 548 0.65 -35.22 -48.70
N THR A 549 1.36 -34.92 -49.79
CA THR A 549 2.19 -35.89 -50.51
C THR A 549 3.67 -35.58 -50.28
N LYS A 550 4.43 -36.62 -49.88
CA LYS A 550 5.88 -36.52 -49.71
C LYS A 550 6.55 -36.67 -51.08
N THR A 551 7.40 -35.70 -51.45
CA THR A 551 8.18 -35.72 -52.70
C THR A 551 9.68 -35.79 -52.39
N THR A 552 10.51 -36.00 -53.40
CA THR A 552 11.97 -36.04 -53.27
C THR A 552 12.61 -34.71 -52.87
N LEU A 553 11.88 -33.59 -53.01
CA LEU A 553 12.35 -32.23 -52.73
C LEU A 553 11.62 -31.57 -51.55
N GLY A 554 10.80 -32.31 -50.79
CA GLY A 554 10.02 -31.75 -49.68
C GLY A 554 8.58 -32.23 -49.68
N TRP A 555 7.67 -31.42 -49.16
CA TRP A 555 6.26 -31.77 -49.01
C TRP A 555 5.39 -30.93 -49.95
N SER A 556 4.45 -31.58 -50.63
CA SER A 556 3.43 -30.91 -51.45
C SER A 556 2.05 -31.05 -50.82
N VAL A 557 1.32 -29.95 -50.72
CA VAL A 557 -0.06 -29.93 -50.19
C VAL A 557 -1.00 -29.40 -51.26
N ALA A 558 -2.03 -30.19 -51.58
CA ALA A 558 -3.07 -29.80 -52.53
C ALA A 558 -4.25 -29.18 -51.78
N CYS A 559 -4.58 -27.92 -52.06
CA CYS A 559 -5.73 -27.23 -51.46
C CYS A 559 -6.43 -26.33 -52.48
N ASN A 560 -7.74 -26.55 -52.68
CA ASN A 560 -8.66 -25.73 -53.48
C ASN A 560 -8.06 -25.18 -54.78
N GLN A 561 -7.63 -26.08 -55.68
CA GLN A 561 -7.05 -25.84 -57.01
C GLN A 561 -5.58 -25.40 -57.07
N PHE A 562 -4.88 -25.24 -55.94
CA PHE A 562 -3.46 -24.87 -55.92
C PHE A 562 -2.60 -25.96 -55.26
N LEU A 563 -1.39 -26.14 -55.80
CA LEU A 563 -0.38 -27.06 -55.30
C LEU A 563 0.78 -26.24 -54.68
N TYR A 564 1.00 -26.39 -53.38
CA TYR A 564 2.03 -25.66 -52.64
C TYR A 564 3.22 -26.57 -52.34
N PHE A 565 4.44 -26.06 -52.52
CA PHE A 565 5.70 -26.77 -52.22
C PHE A 565 6.41 -26.07 -51.06
N LEU A 566 6.72 -26.80 -49.98
CA LEU A 566 7.55 -26.29 -48.88
C LEU A 566 9.01 -26.69 -49.07
N ASN A 567 9.88 -25.69 -49.17
CA ASN A 567 11.33 -25.79 -48.99
C ASN A 567 11.75 -24.88 -47.83
N VAL A 568 12.52 -25.41 -46.89
CA VAL A 568 13.00 -24.64 -45.73
C VAL A 568 14.37 -24.05 -46.08
N GLU A 569 14.42 -22.74 -46.33
CA GLU A 569 15.66 -21.95 -46.31
C GLU A 569 15.56 -20.88 -45.21
N PHE A 570 16.60 -20.76 -44.37
CA PHE A 570 16.68 -19.77 -43.30
C PHE A 570 17.09 -18.40 -43.86
N GLY A 571 16.16 -17.43 -43.90
CA GLY A 571 16.44 -16.02 -44.19
C GLY A 571 15.62 -15.09 -43.29
N SER A 572 16.24 -14.05 -42.72
CA SER A 572 15.60 -13.07 -41.83
C SER A 572 14.95 -11.91 -42.61
N GLN A 573 13.77 -11.45 -42.14
CA GLN A 573 13.07 -10.27 -42.68
C GLN A 573 13.07 -9.11 -41.67
N LYS A 574 13.09 -7.87 -42.17
CA LYS A 574 12.80 -6.67 -41.37
C LYS A 574 11.29 -6.50 -41.24
N THR A 575 10.79 -6.43 -40.02
CA THR A 575 9.35 -6.25 -39.71
C THR A 575 9.11 -4.87 -39.09
N PRO A 576 8.09 -4.11 -39.54
CA PRO A 576 7.69 -2.88 -38.89
C PRO A 576 6.90 -3.20 -37.60
N TYR A 577 7.28 -2.58 -36.49
CA TYR A 577 6.60 -2.68 -35.19
C TYR A 577 6.24 -1.26 -34.73
N GLY A 578 5.04 -1.07 -34.18
CA GLY A 578 4.65 0.20 -33.56
C GLY A 578 5.14 0.24 -32.11
N LYS A 579 5.66 1.39 -31.64
CA LYS A 579 6.06 1.58 -30.24
C LYS A 579 4.94 1.11 -29.30
N HIS A 580 5.15 -0.01 -28.61
CA HIS A 580 4.68 -0.10 -27.23
C HIS A 580 5.72 0.68 -26.44
N GLY A 581 5.39 1.91 -26.05
CA GLY A 581 6.29 2.73 -25.25
C GLY A 581 6.79 1.92 -24.06
N ASP A 582 8.07 2.06 -23.76
CA ASP A 582 8.51 1.97 -22.39
C ASP A 582 7.52 2.76 -21.54
N ILE A 583 7.11 2.19 -20.41
CA ILE A 583 6.34 2.91 -19.41
C ILE A 583 7.27 3.99 -18.85
N MET A 584 7.35 5.12 -19.54
CA MET A 584 7.78 6.39 -18.97
C MET A 584 6.66 6.81 -18.04
N LEU A 585 6.84 6.51 -16.75
CA LEU A 585 6.08 7.17 -15.70
C LEU A 585 6.42 8.67 -15.77
N ASP A 586 5.42 9.51 -15.99
CA ASP A 586 5.54 10.95 -15.78
C ASP A 586 6.12 11.21 -14.39
N GLY A 587 7.35 11.70 -14.33
CA GLY A 587 8.05 12.05 -13.09
C GLY A 587 9.51 11.62 -12.95
N ALA A 588 10.12 10.94 -13.92
CA ALA A 588 11.50 10.45 -13.82
C ALA A 588 12.59 11.37 -14.42
N ASN A 589 12.39 12.69 -14.51
CA ASN A 589 13.50 13.63 -14.73
C ASN A 589 13.28 14.97 -14.00
N PRO A 590 14.13 15.36 -13.04
CA PRO A 590 14.05 16.66 -12.39
C PRO A 590 14.76 17.70 -13.26
N SER A 591 14.02 18.33 -14.18
CA SER A 591 14.24 19.70 -14.73
C SER A 591 13.84 19.78 -16.20
N ALA A 592 12.63 20.26 -16.48
CA ALA A 592 12.30 21.14 -17.61
C ALA A 592 10.82 21.54 -17.50
N GLU A 593 10.55 22.82 -17.29
CA GLU A 593 9.23 23.41 -17.45
C GLU A 593 8.95 23.73 -18.93
N GLU A 594 7.67 23.66 -19.30
CA GLU A 594 6.98 24.24 -20.47
C GLU A 594 7.14 23.66 -21.91
N ALA A 595 5.95 23.38 -22.49
CA ALA A 595 5.52 23.27 -23.90
C ALA A 595 6.18 22.16 -24.77
N ASP A 596 5.46 21.37 -25.59
CA ASP A 596 4.56 21.78 -26.68
C ASP A 596 3.67 20.59 -27.14
N GLU A 597 2.47 20.88 -27.67
CA GLU A 597 1.52 19.91 -28.20
C GLU A 597 1.91 19.47 -29.62
N GLY A 598 2.35 18.23 -29.78
CA GLY A 598 2.55 17.62 -31.10
C GLY A 598 3.27 16.29 -31.06
N THR A 599 2.54 15.18 -30.89
CA THR A 599 3.09 13.83 -31.05
C THR A 599 2.79 13.31 -32.46
N GLU A 600 3.75 13.43 -33.38
CA GLU A 600 3.84 12.51 -34.51
C GLU A 600 4.31 11.13 -33.97
N GLU A 601 3.47 10.10 -34.11
CA GLU A 601 3.83 8.71 -33.77
C GLU A 601 4.88 8.18 -34.76
N GLY A 602 6.14 8.13 -34.35
CA GLY A 602 7.23 7.51 -35.11
C GLY A 602 7.17 5.99 -35.09
N VAL A 603 7.09 5.36 -36.26
CA VAL A 603 7.26 3.90 -36.47
C VAL A 603 8.75 3.57 -36.55
N GLU A 604 9.24 2.63 -35.72
CA GLU A 604 10.61 2.12 -35.84
C GLU A 604 10.60 0.61 -36.20
N SER A 605 11.44 0.22 -37.16
CA SER A 605 11.60 -1.16 -37.65
C SER A 605 12.88 -1.79 -37.08
N GLY A 606 12.80 -3.02 -36.58
CA GLY A 606 13.95 -3.76 -36.02
C GLY A 606 14.22 -5.11 -36.71
N VAL A 607 15.34 -5.75 -36.36
CA VAL A 607 15.69 -7.09 -36.84
C VAL A 607 15.03 -8.13 -35.95
N ASP A 608 14.30 -9.07 -36.56
CA ASP A 608 13.46 -10.07 -35.86
C ASP A 608 14.22 -10.87 -34.79
N VAL A 609 15.47 -11.25 -35.06
CA VAL A 609 16.32 -11.96 -34.07
C VAL A 609 16.63 -11.10 -32.85
N VAL A 610 16.86 -9.80 -33.02
CA VAL A 610 17.12 -8.88 -31.91
C VAL A 610 15.87 -8.72 -31.05
N LEU A 611 14.72 -8.55 -31.71
CA LEU A 611 13.44 -8.33 -31.04
C LEU A 611 12.94 -9.60 -30.31
N ASN A 612 13.02 -10.77 -30.96
CA ASN A 612 12.53 -12.03 -30.41
C ASN A 612 13.37 -12.54 -29.23
N HIS A 613 14.67 -12.25 -29.24
CA HIS A 613 15.59 -12.65 -28.17
C HIS A 613 15.88 -11.53 -27.17
N ARG A 614 15.17 -10.40 -27.26
CA ARG A 614 15.34 -9.22 -26.39
C ARG A 614 16.80 -8.78 -26.27
N LEU A 615 17.53 -8.81 -27.37
CA LEU A 615 18.94 -8.42 -27.36
C LEU A 615 19.02 -6.90 -27.28
N CYS A 616 19.77 -6.40 -26.30
CA CYS A 616 20.00 -4.98 -26.11
C CYS A 616 21.17 -4.53 -27.01
N GLU A 617 20.97 -3.46 -27.78
CA GLU A 617 22.08 -2.86 -28.54
C GLU A 617 23.13 -2.36 -27.54
N THR A 618 24.37 -2.82 -27.71
CA THR A 618 25.48 -2.47 -26.84
C THR A 618 26.40 -1.49 -27.53
N TYR A 619 26.58 -0.35 -26.88
CA TYR A 619 27.53 0.68 -27.30
C TYR A 619 28.93 0.46 -26.70
N ALA A 620 29.19 -0.71 -26.12
CA ALA A 620 30.46 -1.05 -25.48
C ALA A 620 31.67 -0.92 -26.44
N PHE A 621 31.43 -0.96 -27.75
CA PHE A 621 32.45 -0.81 -28.77
C PHE A 621 32.30 0.51 -29.55
N GLY A 622 32.66 1.61 -28.89
CA GLY A 622 32.58 2.95 -29.50
C GLY A 622 33.51 3.17 -30.70
N ASP A 623 34.50 2.30 -30.92
CA ASP A 623 35.39 2.37 -32.08
C ASP A 623 35.93 0.99 -32.49
N LYS A 624 36.42 0.93 -33.74
CA LYS A 624 36.98 -0.28 -34.32
C LYS A 624 38.17 -0.84 -33.51
N LYS A 625 38.94 0.01 -32.81
CA LYS A 625 40.11 -0.42 -32.02
C LYS A 625 39.67 -1.13 -30.74
N SER A 626 38.67 -0.61 -30.03
CA SER A 626 38.14 -1.25 -28.81
C SER A 626 37.54 -2.62 -29.10
N TYR A 627 36.78 -2.76 -30.20
CA TYR A 627 36.30 -4.07 -30.64
C TYR A 627 37.42 -5.02 -31.08
N THR A 628 38.44 -4.49 -31.77
CA THR A 628 39.61 -5.29 -32.17
C THR A 628 40.37 -5.84 -30.95
N LEU A 629 40.48 -5.06 -29.87
CA LEU A 629 41.09 -5.50 -28.61
C LEU A 629 40.27 -6.61 -27.97
N TYR A 630 38.95 -6.41 -27.83
CA TYR A 630 38.05 -7.44 -27.30
C TYR A 630 38.13 -8.75 -28.08
N LEU A 631 38.06 -8.69 -29.41
CA LEU A 631 38.10 -9.89 -30.25
C LEU A 631 39.44 -10.63 -30.13
N LYS A 632 40.56 -9.90 -30.00
CA LYS A 632 41.88 -10.50 -29.78
C LYS A 632 41.99 -11.20 -28.42
N ASP A 633 41.47 -10.57 -27.37
CA ASP A 633 41.46 -11.18 -26.03
C ASP A 633 40.56 -12.42 -25.99
N TYR A 634 39.41 -12.37 -26.66
CA TYR A 634 38.52 -13.51 -26.82
C TYR A 634 39.18 -14.67 -27.59
N MET A 635 39.85 -14.35 -28.72
CA MET A 635 40.61 -15.35 -29.49
C MET A 635 41.72 -15.98 -28.66
N LYS A 636 42.44 -15.22 -27.84
CA LYS A 636 43.50 -15.74 -26.98
C LYS A 636 42.95 -16.77 -25.99
N LYS A 637 41.78 -16.52 -25.40
CA LYS A 637 41.09 -17.46 -24.50
C LYS A 637 40.67 -18.74 -25.22
N LEU A 638 40.11 -18.62 -26.44
CA LEU A 638 39.70 -19.78 -27.24
C LEU A 638 40.89 -20.61 -27.72
N VAL A 639 41.99 -19.98 -28.13
CA VAL A 639 43.22 -20.68 -28.54
C VAL A 639 43.79 -21.47 -27.37
N ALA A 640 43.88 -20.89 -26.17
CA ALA A 640 44.32 -21.62 -24.98
C ALA A 640 43.41 -22.83 -24.70
N LYS A 641 42.09 -22.69 -24.88
CA LYS A 641 41.14 -23.80 -24.70
C LYS A 641 41.27 -24.88 -25.77
N LEU A 642 41.56 -24.50 -27.01
CA LEU A 642 41.78 -25.45 -28.11
C LEU A 642 43.12 -26.18 -27.96
N GLU A 643 44.16 -25.52 -27.47
CA GLU A 643 45.45 -26.14 -27.13
C GLU A 643 45.30 -27.21 -26.04
N GLU A 644 44.33 -27.05 -25.11
CA GLU A 644 43.99 -28.08 -24.11
C GLU A 644 43.13 -29.22 -24.65
N THR A 645 42.18 -28.93 -25.54
CA THR A 645 41.09 -29.87 -25.88
C THR A 645 41.22 -30.52 -27.26
N LYS A 646 41.70 -29.79 -28.26
CA LYS A 646 41.84 -30.22 -29.67
C LYS A 646 43.00 -29.47 -30.36
N PRO A 647 44.28 -29.83 -30.08
CA PRO A 647 45.44 -29.08 -30.52
C PRO A 647 45.60 -29.02 -32.05
N ASP A 648 45.13 -30.04 -32.76
CA ASP A 648 45.13 -30.15 -34.23
C ASP A 648 44.24 -29.10 -34.92
N GLN A 649 43.27 -28.54 -34.20
CA GLN A 649 42.34 -27.54 -34.73
C GLN A 649 42.86 -26.10 -34.57
N VAL A 650 43.95 -25.88 -33.82
CA VAL A 650 44.44 -24.54 -33.46
C VAL A 650 44.84 -23.74 -34.70
N ASP A 651 45.57 -24.34 -35.64
CA ASP A 651 46.04 -23.65 -36.84
C ASP A 651 44.91 -23.37 -37.84
N ILE A 652 43.96 -24.30 -37.95
CA ILE A 652 42.75 -24.14 -38.78
C ILE A 652 41.89 -23.00 -38.23
N PHE A 653 41.67 -22.98 -36.91
CA PHE A 653 40.93 -21.94 -36.23
C PHE A 653 41.59 -20.57 -36.40
N LYS A 654 42.90 -20.44 -36.12
CA LYS A 654 43.65 -19.19 -36.29
C LYS A 654 43.56 -18.68 -37.73
N THR A 655 43.67 -19.56 -38.72
CA THR A 655 43.60 -19.19 -40.14
C THR A 655 42.21 -18.68 -40.54
N ASN A 656 41.15 -19.39 -40.19
CA ASN A 656 39.78 -19.01 -40.56
C ASN A 656 39.31 -17.77 -39.79
N MET A 657 39.66 -17.67 -38.50
CA MET A 657 39.29 -16.52 -37.69
C MET A 657 39.98 -15.23 -38.14
N ASN A 658 41.22 -15.31 -38.62
CA ASN A 658 41.88 -14.15 -39.23
C ASN A 658 41.16 -13.64 -40.49
N LYS A 659 40.54 -14.53 -41.28
CA LYS A 659 39.73 -14.13 -42.45
C LYS A 659 38.44 -13.44 -42.02
N VAL A 660 37.70 -14.06 -41.09
CA VAL A 660 36.44 -13.51 -40.55
C VAL A 660 36.67 -12.18 -39.83
N MET A 661 37.72 -12.08 -39.02
CA MET A 661 38.10 -10.85 -38.35
C MET A 661 38.37 -9.72 -39.35
N LYS A 662 39.07 -9.98 -40.46
CA LYS A 662 39.30 -8.95 -41.48
C LYS A 662 38.01 -8.47 -42.13
N ASP A 663 37.06 -9.37 -42.40
CA ASP A 663 35.76 -9.01 -42.98
C ASP A 663 34.91 -8.17 -42.00
N ILE A 664 34.72 -8.66 -40.77
CA ILE A 664 33.94 -7.97 -39.73
C ILE A 664 34.54 -6.59 -39.44
N LEU A 665 35.86 -6.51 -39.26
CA LEU A 665 36.54 -5.24 -39.04
C LEU A 665 36.47 -4.33 -40.27
N GLY A 666 36.42 -4.89 -41.49
CA GLY A 666 36.25 -4.14 -42.74
C GLY A 666 34.92 -3.40 -42.81
N ARG A 667 33.84 -4.02 -42.31
CA ARG A 667 32.47 -3.49 -42.31
C ARG A 667 32.02 -2.96 -40.95
N PHE A 668 32.94 -2.72 -40.02
CA PHE A 668 32.63 -2.36 -38.62
C PHE A 668 31.62 -1.22 -38.47
N LYS A 669 31.69 -0.20 -39.34
CA LYS A 669 30.76 0.95 -39.30
C LYS A 669 29.33 0.60 -39.70
N ASP A 670 29.14 -0.51 -40.40
CA ASP A 670 27.86 -1.00 -40.89
C ASP A 670 27.26 -2.07 -39.96
N LEU A 671 27.94 -2.36 -38.83
CA LEU A 671 27.54 -3.37 -37.86
C LEU A 671 26.96 -2.72 -36.61
N GLN A 672 25.91 -3.33 -36.09
CA GLN A 672 25.35 -3.05 -34.77
C GLN A 672 25.68 -4.24 -33.86
N PHE A 673 26.06 -3.95 -32.62
CA PHE A 673 26.44 -4.95 -31.64
C PHE A 673 25.30 -5.12 -30.66
N PHE A 674 24.92 -6.36 -30.37
CA PHE A 674 23.85 -6.67 -29.43
C PHE A 674 24.36 -7.67 -28.40
N THR A 675 23.89 -7.55 -27.16
CA THR A 675 24.14 -8.51 -26.06
C THR A 675 22.81 -8.94 -25.46
N GLY A 676 22.77 -10.11 -24.82
CA GLY A 676 21.63 -10.49 -23.97
C GLY A 676 21.51 -9.55 -22.77
N GLU A 677 20.33 -9.52 -22.15
CA GLU A 677 20.06 -8.82 -20.88
C GLU A 677 21.08 -9.15 -19.79
#